data_AF-A0A4Q4QJQ0-F1
#
_entry.id   AF-A0A4Q4QJQ0-F1
#
_cell.length_a   1.000
_cell.length_b   1.000
_cell.length_c   1.000
_cell.angle_alpha   90.00
_cell.angle_beta   90.00
_cell.angle_gamma   90.00
#
_symmetry.space_group_name_H-M   'P 1'
#
loop_
_entity.id
_entity.type
_entity.pdbx_description
1 polymer ?
#
loop_
_entity_poly.entity_id
_entity_poly.type
_entity_poly.pdbx_seq_one_letter_code
_entity_poly.pdbx_strand_id
1 'polypeptide(L)'
;MSGSGSGSMGPPKPPPRKKSTAAFKKGLAKITNNEERVKELRADALESRFFDSSSPQTQARRTRARTAFEEYVEAIYPDQSSEIEDIWNSATLIQRTKEFLGAMVDLTTGRLGDKVKAGSLWQLKHGLYWWASVLMPDFNIIWQKWHEEVSRHIHFLAVKYGLGTASYAKYNLSDPELALIFRFIMQQDYGVANLKQHWAAMLLAWITGSRPGSFTVSHGYSKGTSLGVAGKFRETDETMRWSDLKFVRMPLGIACQVTFRFHKGHRNPHKEKAAVDSSRTFTLLPTTSERLEFDLSLILFALAYERGLFGKGSLEEIWAGDEEEISVDPEVNKQAVFVASNQAGTLEVNKPMPYNALNTKLQQLCVSIGLTARNTYYSFRRSAIIETRRKHGTEAAKDIAFHKPEANSLFFYDNVGMGDKDITAMRLGVEAGMSREEVKDFFAQYRHRIDIPSESGAAADKENLKNIIEKEVRDSLKYDEEYVEGEKAHAALLDEGSTKLAELQEAGNTPVLDNAVIPTGYSAQKSGRITELLTQSGENELAKKITDGAAQRNLLHKRIRRKLQKEIRERKGKEQRALLKENTSSARQVVNPKGYQPKNVTAPGAIDLGDSTDAALATLAETPDEDSEEEQDVDEEVLEKEDAANARQEPESWEGLPENVQIQIGSPEDLEAPGSEAQAEVRLTFLKDFVNHADSDIPLSGLTCPLCAIDPTVKAEDKLAKWTLSKLDYHLTGKIHTREEQLKRAIKADGIFPVICPDCKLPFKDSRAIIKHIRLVHPEQLWLNFDDDDEEDEEDAEDEEDDDEETDDGEDDHEDDSTASYVGKGKGRAA
;
A
#
# COMPACT_ATOMS: atom_id res chain seq x y z
N MET A 1 -72.72 -44.52 -26.46
CA MET A 1 -72.13 -43.18 -26.63
C MET A 1 -70.64 -43.35 -26.82
N SER A 2 -70.16 -42.90 -27.97
CA SER A 2 -68.83 -43.13 -28.55
C SER A 2 -67.73 -42.32 -27.87
N GLY A 3 -66.61 -42.99 -27.57
CA GLY A 3 -65.43 -42.41 -26.92
C GLY A 3 -64.55 -41.57 -27.86
N SER A 4 -64.05 -40.46 -27.32
CA SER A 4 -63.07 -39.57 -27.93
C SER A 4 -61.66 -39.98 -27.48
N GLY A 5 -60.86 -40.49 -28.42
CA GLY A 5 -59.48 -40.91 -28.20
C GLY A 5 -58.54 -39.73 -27.96
N SER A 6 -57.75 -39.84 -26.89
CA SER A 6 -56.61 -38.97 -26.60
C SER A 6 -55.47 -39.29 -27.57
N GLY A 7 -55.35 -38.50 -28.63
CA GLY A 7 -54.20 -38.55 -29.53
C GLY A 7 -52.94 -38.08 -28.81
N SER A 8 -52.02 -39.02 -28.57
CA SER A 8 -50.64 -38.77 -28.17
C SER A 8 -49.98 -37.81 -29.17
N MET A 9 -49.92 -36.51 -28.84
CA MET A 9 -49.08 -35.56 -29.56
C MET A 9 -47.62 -35.91 -29.27
N GLY A 10 -46.99 -36.60 -30.21
CA GLY A 10 -45.54 -36.80 -30.18
C GLY A 10 -44.81 -35.45 -30.14
N PRO A 11 -43.54 -35.44 -29.70
CA PRO A 11 -42.76 -34.21 -29.58
C PRO A 11 -42.77 -33.45 -30.91
N PRO A 12 -42.93 -32.10 -30.88
CA PRO A 12 -42.97 -31.29 -32.09
C PRO A 12 -41.70 -31.52 -32.90
N LYS A 13 -41.86 -31.85 -34.19
CA LYS A 13 -40.72 -31.99 -35.10
C LYS A 13 -39.97 -30.66 -35.19
N PRO A 14 -38.63 -30.65 -35.16
CA PRO A 14 -37.87 -29.42 -35.35
C PRO A 14 -38.21 -28.80 -36.71
N PRO A 15 -38.27 -27.46 -36.81
CA PRO A 15 -38.61 -26.78 -38.05
C PRO A 15 -37.61 -27.15 -39.18
N PRO A 16 -38.07 -27.25 -40.44
CA PRO A 16 -37.21 -27.62 -41.55
C PRO A 16 -36.09 -26.60 -41.77
N ARG A 17 -34.88 -27.08 -42.05
CA ARG A 17 -33.70 -26.23 -42.30
C ARG A 17 -33.92 -25.34 -43.52
N LYS A 18 -33.69 -24.03 -43.39
CA LYS A 18 -33.70 -23.10 -44.53
C LYS A 18 -32.60 -23.48 -45.54
N LYS A 19 -32.89 -23.39 -46.84
CA LYS A 19 -31.91 -23.65 -47.90
C LYS A 19 -30.77 -22.63 -47.80
N SER A 20 -29.52 -23.09 -47.76
CA SER A 20 -28.35 -22.22 -47.80
C SER A 20 -28.19 -21.56 -49.17
N THR A 21 -27.70 -20.32 -49.19
CA THR A 21 -27.48 -19.56 -50.42
C THR A 21 -26.34 -20.16 -51.25
N ALA A 22 -26.40 -20.00 -52.58
CA ALA A 22 -25.34 -20.49 -53.48
C ALA A 22 -23.98 -19.87 -53.15
N ALA A 23 -23.95 -18.60 -52.76
CA ALA A 23 -22.75 -17.89 -52.33
C ALA A 23 -22.09 -18.54 -51.10
N PHE A 24 -22.88 -18.86 -50.07
CA PHE A 24 -22.37 -19.56 -48.88
C PHE A 24 -21.81 -20.94 -49.23
N LYS A 25 -22.50 -21.72 -50.07
CA LYS A 25 -22.00 -23.03 -50.53
C LYS A 25 -20.68 -22.92 -51.29
N LYS A 26 -20.54 -21.94 -52.18
CA LYS A 26 -19.29 -21.68 -52.91
C LYS A 26 -18.15 -21.28 -51.95
N GLY A 27 -18.45 -20.43 -50.96
CA GLY A 27 -17.50 -20.06 -49.91
C GLY A 27 -17.06 -21.26 -49.08
N LEU A 28 -18.00 -22.11 -48.65
CA LEU A 28 -17.71 -23.33 -47.91
C LEU A 28 -16.84 -24.29 -48.73
N ALA A 29 -17.17 -24.50 -50.02
CA ALA A 29 -16.37 -25.33 -50.92
C ALA A 29 -14.93 -24.81 -51.07
N LYS A 30 -14.74 -23.48 -51.12
CA LYS A 30 -13.41 -22.86 -51.15
C LYS A 30 -12.62 -23.15 -49.87
N ILE A 31 -13.27 -23.12 -48.71
CA ILE A 31 -12.63 -23.43 -47.42
C ILE A 31 -12.31 -24.93 -47.36
N THR A 32 -13.25 -25.81 -47.71
CA THR A 32 -13.03 -27.27 -47.65
C THR A 32 -11.95 -27.76 -48.60
N ASN A 33 -11.74 -27.06 -49.72
CA ASN A 33 -10.67 -27.38 -50.67
C ASN A 33 -9.30 -26.82 -50.25
N ASN A 34 -9.23 -26.03 -49.17
CA ASN A 34 -7.98 -25.53 -48.61
C ASN A 34 -7.69 -26.29 -47.31
N GLU A 35 -6.91 -27.37 -47.41
CA GLU A 35 -6.60 -28.26 -46.28
C GLU A 35 -5.86 -27.55 -45.14
N GLU A 36 -4.93 -26.65 -45.46
CA GLU A 36 -4.20 -25.84 -44.48
C GLU A 36 -5.18 -24.99 -43.67
N ARG A 37 -6.10 -24.29 -44.33
CA ARG A 37 -7.10 -23.46 -43.65
C ARG A 37 -8.05 -24.31 -42.79
N VAL A 38 -8.40 -25.52 -43.21
CA VAL A 38 -9.22 -26.43 -42.39
C VAL A 38 -8.44 -26.89 -41.16
N LYS A 39 -7.13 -27.15 -41.29
CA LYS A 39 -6.26 -27.50 -40.16
C LYS A 39 -6.15 -26.34 -39.17
N GLU A 40 -5.94 -25.12 -39.64
CA GLU A 40 -5.98 -23.90 -38.81
C GLU A 40 -7.31 -23.75 -38.09
N LEU A 41 -8.45 -23.84 -38.79
CA LEU A 41 -9.76 -23.72 -38.16
C LEU A 41 -10.03 -24.78 -37.09
N ARG A 42 -9.48 -25.98 -37.24
CA ARG A 42 -9.56 -27.04 -36.22
C ARG A 42 -8.65 -26.73 -35.03
N ALA A 43 -7.44 -26.22 -35.28
CA ALA A 43 -6.54 -25.76 -34.22
C ALA A 43 -7.16 -24.60 -33.43
N ASP A 44 -7.69 -23.58 -34.12
CA ASP A 44 -8.42 -22.45 -33.51
C ASP A 44 -9.60 -22.94 -32.67
N ALA A 45 -10.38 -23.92 -33.17
CA ALA A 45 -11.51 -24.48 -32.43
C ALA A 45 -11.06 -25.21 -31.15
N LEU A 46 -9.95 -25.95 -31.21
CA LEU A 46 -9.36 -26.62 -30.04
C LEU A 46 -8.79 -25.60 -29.04
N GLU A 47 -8.07 -24.59 -29.50
CA GLU A 47 -7.51 -23.52 -28.66
C GLU A 47 -8.62 -22.69 -28.00
N SER A 48 -9.71 -22.40 -28.74
CA SER A 48 -10.84 -21.62 -28.23
C SER A 48 -11.53 -22.26 -27.02
N ARG A 49 -11.38 -23.58 -26.81
CA ARG A 49 -11.86 -24.28 -25.62
C ARG A 49 -11.21 -23.73 -24.34
N PHE A 50 -9.97 -23.28 -24.44
CA PHE A 50 -9.18 -22.72 -23.33
C PHE A 50 -9.21 -21.19 -23.27
N PHE A 51 -9.90 -20.55 -24.21
CA PHE A 51 -9.99 -19.09 -24.24
C PHE A 51 -10.88 -18.57 -23.10
N ASP A 52 -10.25 -17.92 -22.12
CA ASP A 52 -10.95 -17.28 -21.01
C ASP A 52 -11.26 -15.81 -21.30
N SER A 53 -12.50 -15.54 -21.71
CA SER A 53 -12.98 -14.16 -21.94
C SER A 53 -13.12 -13.28 -20.69
N SER A 54 -12.76 -13.77 -19.50
CA SER A 54 -12.84 -13.04 -18.24
C SER A 54 -11.74 -11.97 -18.12
N SER A 55 -11.78 -11.15 -17.05
CA SER A 55 -10.73 -10.15 -16.81
C SER A 55 -9.36 -10.82 -16.57
N PRO A 56 -8.24 -10.15 -16.90
CA PRO A 56 -6.89 -10.69 -16.68
C PRO A 56 -6.65 -11.19 -15.26
N GLN A 57 -7.13 -10.46 -14.26
CA GLN A 57 -7.04 -10.89 -12.85
C GLN A 57 -7.81 -12.19 -12.57
N THR A 58 -8.96 -12.40 -13.22
CA THR A 58 -9.74 -13.63 -13.09
C THR A 58 -9.02 -14.81 -13.75
N GLN A 59 -8.42 -14.58 -14.92
CA GLN A 59 -7.60 -15.57 -15.63
C GLN A 59 -6.42 -15.99 -14.74
N ALA A 60 -5.64 -15.03 -14.25
CA ALA A 60 -4.49 -15.29 -13.37
C ALA A 60 -4.90 -16.08 -12.12
N ARG A 61 -6.02 -15.73 -11.48
CA ARG A 61 -6.55 -16.47 -10.32
C ARG A 61 -6.94 -17.91 -10.66
N ARG A 62 -7.59 -18.12 -11.82
CA ARG A 62 -7.92 -19.47 -12.30
C ARG A 62 -6.67 -20.28 -12.55
N THR A 63 -5.68 -19.71 -13.24
CA THR A 63 -4.39 -20.37 -13.50
C THR A 63 -3.73 -20.78 -12.19
N ARG A 64 -3.59 -19.88 -11.22
CA ARG A 64 -3.03 -20.21 -9.89
C ARG A 64 -3.79 -21.33 -9.18
N ALA A 65 -5.13 -21.29 -9.20
CA ALA A 65 -5.94 -22.33 -8.56
C ALA A 65 -5.75 -23.70 -9.23
N ARG A 66 -5.57 -23.74 -10.55
CA ARG A 66 -5.24 -24.97 -11.29
C ARG A 66 -3.85 -25.47 -10.93
N THR A 67 -2.83 -24.62 -11.05
CA THR A 67 -1.44 -24.99 -10.76
C THR A 67 -1.32 -25.60 -9.37
N ALA A 68 -1.84 -24.91 -8.34
CA ALA A 68 -1.81 -25.42 -6.97
C ALA A 68 -2.57 -26.74 -6.78
N PHE A 69 -3.66 -26.96 -7.53
CA PHE A 69 -4.41 -28.21 -7.47
C PHE A 69 -3.71 -29.36 -8.18
N GLU A 70 -3.13 -29.11 -9.35
CA GLU A 70 -2.35 -30.10 -10.11
C GLU A 70 -1.12 -30.53 -9.30
N GLU A 71 -0.35 -29.57 -8.77
CA GLU A 71 0.79 -29.83 -7.87
C GLU A 71 0.39 -30.64 -6.63
N TYR A 72 -0.76 -30.31 -6.02
CA TYR A 72 -1.28 -31.08 -4.89
C TYR A 72 -1.61 -32.53 -5.28
N VAL A 73 -2.27 -32.74 -6.41
CA VAL A 73 -2.64 -34.10 -6.86
C VAL A 73 -1.41 -34.90 -7.24
N GLU A 74 -0.43 -34.29 -7.91
CA GLU A 74 0.84 -34.92 -8.26
C GLU A 74 1.64 -35.33 -7.02
N ALA A 75 1.69 -34.48 -6.00
CA ALA A 75 2.41 -34.78 -4.76
C ALA A 75 1.76 -35.90 -3.94
N ILE A 76 0.42 -35.97 -3.89
CA ILE A 76 -0.31 -36.93 -3.05
C ILE A 76 -0.66 -38.23 -3.80
N TYR A 77 -0.81 -38.17 -5.12
CA TYR A 77 -1.25 -39.29 -5.97
C TYR A 77 -0.33 -39.51 -7.17
N PRO A 78 1.00 -39.72 -6.98
CA PRO A 78 1.96 -39.80 -8.08
C PRO A 78 1.65 -40.91 -9.09
N ASP A 79 1.10 -42.04 -8.62
CA ASP A 79 0.72 -43.17 -9.48
C ASP A 79 -0.57 -42.92 -10.30
N GLN A 80 -1.29 -41.82 -10.04
CA GLN A 80 -2.59 -41.49 -10.65
C GLN A 80 -2.61 -40.05 -11.21
N SER A 81 -1.43 -39.49 -11.51
CA SER A 81 -1.26 -38.11 -11.97
C SER A 81 -0.28 -38.00 -13.15
N SER A 82 -0.06 -39.09 -13.90
CA SER A 82 0.85 -39.07 -15.05
C SER A 82 0.34 -38.21 -16.20
N GLU A 83 -0.98 -38.10 -16.35
CA GLU A 83 -1.63 -37.34 -17.42
C GLU A 83 -2.71 -36.41 -16.84
N ILE A 84 -3.02 -35.34 -17.58
CA ILE A 84 -4.01 -34.34 -17.16
C ILE A 84 -5.40 -34.95 -16.99
N GLU A 85 -5.75 -35.95 -17.79
CA GLU A 85 -7.01 -36.69 -17.70
C GLU A 85 -7.14 -37.50 -16.40
N ASP A 86 -6.02 -37.94 -15.83
CA ASP A 86 -6.02 -38.68 -14.57
C ASP A 86 -6.25 -37.73 -13.39
N ILE A 87 -5.64 -36.54 -13.42
CA ILE A 87 -5.84 -35.48 -12.42
C ILE A 87 -7.31 -35.02 -12.44
N TRP A 88 -7.82 -34.70 -13.63
CA TRP A 88 -9.17 -34.18 -13.87
C TRP A 88 -10.16 -35.31 -14.21
N ASN A 89 -10.37 -36.24 -13.27
CA ASN A 89 -11.24 -37.41 -13.46
C ASN A 89 -12.55 -37.29 -12.68
N SER A 90 -13.71 -37.56 -13.32
CA SER A 90 -15.02 -37.39 -12.69
C SER A 90 -15.29 -38.32 -11.50
N ALA A 91 -14.62 -39.47 -11.44
CA ALA A 91 -14.72 -40.40 -10.31
C ALA A 91 -13.99 -39.91 -9.05
N THR A 92 -12.91 -39.13 -9.19
CA THR A 92 -12.03 -38.74 -8.07
C THR A 92 -12.08 -37.24 -7.75
N LEU A 93 -12.52 -36.40 -8.68
CA LEU A 93 -12.46 -34.93 -8.57
C LEU A 93 -13.08 -34.38 -7.28
N ILE A 94 -14.26 -34.89 -6.88
CA ILE A 94 -14.97 -34.40 -5.67
C ILE A 94 -14.11 -34.62 -4.42
N GLN A 95 -13.53 -35.81 -4.28
CA GLN A 95 -12.71 -36.16 -3.13
C GLN A 95 -11.40 -35.36 -3.13
N ARG A 96 -10.69 -35.35 -4.27
CA ARG A 96 -9.43 -34.60 -4.42
C ARG A 96 -9.60 -33.10 -4.22
N THR A 97 -10.70 -32.51 -4.69
CA THR A 97 -11.01 -31.08 -4.44
C THR A 97 -11.16 -30.80 -2.95
N LYS A 98 -11.84 -31.69 -2.21
CA LYS A 98 -12.05 -31.52 -0.76
C LYS A 98 -10.73 -31.63 -0.01
N GLU A 99 -9.93 -32.64 -0.32
CA GLU A 99 -8.61 -32.84 0.28
C GLU A 99 -7.66 -31.69 -0.03
N PHE A 100 -7.62 -31.22 -1.29
CA PHE A 100 -6.88 -30.03 -1.69
C PHE A 100 -7.29 -28.80 -0.86
N LEU A 101 -8.58 -28.51 -0.72
CA LEU A 101 -9.04 -27.38 0.09
C LEU A 101 -8.69 -27.55 1.58
N GLY A 102 -8.69 -28.79 2.09
CA GLY A 102 -8.18 -29.12 3.41
C GLY A 102 -6.69 -28.82 3.55
N ALA A 103 -5.88 -29.26 2.58
CA ALA A 103 -4.44 -28.97 2.54
C ALA A 103 -4.17 -27.46 2.45
N MET A 104 -4.96 -26.71 1.67
CA MET A 104 -4.83 -25.25 1.61
C MET A 104 -5.10 -24.55 2.94
N VAL A 105 -5.93 -25.12 3.82
CA VAL A 105 -6.12 -24.59 5.18
C VAL A 105 -4.88 -24.78 6.04
N ASP A 106 -4.17 -25.90 5.85
CA ASP A 106 -2.98 -26.23 6.64
C ASP A 106 -1.71 -25.55 6.07
N LEU A 107 -1.63 -25.37 4.74
CA LEU A 107 -0.48 -24.77 4.05
C LEU A 107 -0.51 -23.24 4.01
N THR A 108 -1.71 -22.65 3.90
CA THR A 108 -1.81 -21.19 3.71
C THR A 108 -1.86 -20.49 5.06
N THR A 109 -0.79 -19.81 5.41
CA THR A 109 -0.78 -18.80 6.46
C THR A 109 -1.27 -17.48 5.87
N GLY A 110 -2.37 -16.96 6.41
CA GLY A 110 -2.79 -15.59 6.18
C GLY A 110 -1.81 -14.60 6.82
N ARG A 111 -2.06 -13.31 6.60
CA ARG A 111 -1.23 -12.25 7.18
C ARG A 111 -1.16 -12.48 8.69
N LEU A 112 0.07 -12.51 9.23
CA LEU A 112 0.35 -12.60 10.67
C LEU A 112 0.03 -13.94 11.32
N GLY A 113 0.12 -15.01 10.53
CA GLY A 113 -0.16 -16.35 11.00
C GLY A 113 -1.64 -16.62 11.20
N ASP A 114 -2.52 -15.68 10.83
CA ASP A 114 -3.95 -15.92 10.74
C ASP A 114 -4.22 -17.09 9.80
N LYS A 115 -5.26 -17.86 10.07
CA LYS A 115 -5.67 -18.91 9.14
C LYS A 115 -6.28 -18.30 7.88
N VAL A 116 -6.19 -19.05 6.78
CA VAL A 116 -6.88 -18.69 5.54
C VAL A 116 -8.37 -18.39 5.78
N LYS A 117 -8.91 -17.36 5.14
CA LYS A 117 -10.34 -17.05 5.22
C LYS A 117 -11.16 -18.07 4.45
N ALA A 118 -12.37 -18.35 4.93
CA ALA A 118 -13.30 -19.23 4.21
C ALA A 118 -13.59 -18.72 2.79
N GLY A 119 -13.64 -17.39 2.60
CA GLY A 119 -13.82 -16.76 1.29
C GLY A 119 -12.73 -17.10 0.26
N SER A 120 -11.48 -17.29 0.69
CA SER A 120 -10.38 -17.68 -0.20
C SER A 120 -10.55 -19.11 -0.72
N LEU A 121 -11.07 -20.02 0.11
CA LEU A 121 -11.40 -21.39 -0.30
C LEU A 121 -12.51 -21.41 -1.36
N TRP A 122 -13.51 -20.53 -1.23
CA TRP A 122 -14.54 -20.34 -2.26
C TRP A 122 -13.95 -19.85 -3.58
N GLN A 123 -12.96 -18.96 -3.53
CA GLN A 123 -12.28 -18.48 -4.75
C GLN A 123 -11.49 -19.57 -5.45
N LEU A 124 -10.75 -20.40 -4.70
CA LEU A 124 -10.07 -21.57 -5.24
C LEU A 124 -11.07 -22.53 -5.89
N LYS A 125 -12.17 -22.86 -5.20
CA LYS A 125 -13.27 -23.65 -5.76
C LYS A 125 -13.79 -23.05 -7.08
N HIS A 126 -14.03 -21.75 -7.15
CA HIS A 126 -14.50 -21.09 -8.38
C HIS A 126 -13.45 -21.11 -9.50
N GLY A 127 -12.17 -21.06 -9.15
CA GLY A 127 -11.06 -21.27 -10.09
C GLY A 127 -11.11 -22.68 -10.70
N LEU A 128 -11.21 -23.70 -9.84
CA LEU A 128 -11.30 -25.10 -10.23
C LEU A 128 -12.57 -25.42 -11.03
N TYR A 129 -13.70 -24.79 -10.72
CA TYR A 129 -14.94 -24.97 -11.49
C TYR A 129 -14.74 -24.67 -12.98
N TRP A 130 -14.03 -23.58 -13.30
CA TRP A 130 -13.79 -23.20 -14.69
C TRP A 130 -12.92 -24.24 -15.40
N TRP A 131 -11.82 -24.66 -14.77
CA TRP A 131 -10.93 -25.67 -15.32
C TRP A 131 -11.58 -27.05 -15.42
N ALA A 132 -12.38 -27.48 -14.44
CA ALA A 132 -13.15 -28.72 -14.53
C ALA A 132 -14.12 -28.68 -15.72
N SER A 133 -14.82 -27.55 -15.93
CA SER A 133 -15.72 -27.37 -17.08
C SER A 133 -14.99 -27.41 -18.43
N VAL A 134 -13.73 -26.97 -18.45
CA VAL A 134 -12.90 -26.93 -19.66
C VAL A 134 -12.23 -28.27 -19.91
N LEU A 135 -11.64 -28.91 -18.90
CA LEU A 135 -10.80 -30.12 -19.04
C LEU A 135 -11.62 -31.40 -19.05
N MET A 136 -12.80 -31.43 -18.42
CA MET A 136 -13.61 -32.64 -18.27
C MET A 136 -14.91 -32.58 -19.08
N PRO A 137 -15.05 -33.36 -20.16
CA PRO A 137 -16.24 -33.34 -21.01
C PRO A 137 -17.55 -33.72 -20.31
N ASP A 138 -17.47 -34.49 -19.22
CA ASP A 138 -18.59 -35.02 -18.44
C ASP A 138 -18.84 -34.27 -17.12
N PHE A 139 -18.14 -33.15 -16.86
CA PHE A 139 -18.28 -32.41 -15.59
C PHE A 139 -19.71 -31.93 -15.32
N ASN A 140 -20.47 -31.62 -16.37
CA ASN A 140 -21.88 -31.24 -16.26
C ASN A 140 -22.75 -32.32 -15.59
N ILE A 141 -22.36 -33.60 -15.67
CA ILE A 141 -23.06 -34.72 -15.04
C ILE A 141 -22.84 -34.71 -13.52
N ILE A 142 -21.63 -34.35 -13.07
CA ILE A 142 -21.25 -34.38 -11.65
C ILE A 142 -21.31 -33.01 -10.97
N TRP A 143 -21.51 -31.92 -11.73
CA TRP A 143 -21.41 -30.54 -11.24
C TRP A 143 -22.24 -30.27 -9.99
N GLN A 144 -23.51 -30.71 -9.97
CA GLN A 144 -24.40 -30.46 -8.83
C GLN A 144 -23.86 -31.13 -7.56
N LYS A 145 -23.48 -32.41 -7.66
CA LYS A 145 -22.90 -33.17 -6.55
C LYS A 145 -21.58 -32.55 -6.09
N TRP A 146 -20.69 -32.21 -7.02
CA TRP A 146 -19.42 -31.53 -6.72
C TRP A 146 -19.67 -30.19 -6.01
N HIS A 147 -20.57 -29.36 -6.51
CA HIS A 147 -20.86 -28.05 -5.92
C HIS A 147 -21.40 -28.20 -4.48
N GLU A 148 -22.38 -29.07 -4.25
CA GLU A 148 -22.98 -29.28 -2.93
C GLU A 148 -21.97 -29.84 -1.92
N GLU A 149 -21.22 -30.87 -2.28
CA GLU A 149 -20.26 -31.51 -1.38
C GLU A 149 -19.07 -30.63 -1.04
N VAL A 150 -18.50 -29.93 -2.04
CA VAL A 150 -17.35 -29.04 -1.83
C VAL A 150 -17.78 -27.81 -1.01
N SER A 151 -18.96 -27.25 -1.26
CA SER A 151 -19.51 -26.15 -0.45
C SER A 151 -19.68 -26.55 1.02
N ARG A 152 -20.30 -27.72 1.25
CA ARG A 152 -20.47 -28.28 2.60
C ARG A 152 -19.12 -28.50 3.26
N HIS A 153 -18.12 -28.94 2.49
CA HIS A 153 -16.77 -29.13 2.99
C HIS A 153 -16.09 -27.81 3.38
N ILE A 154 -16.20 -26.75 2.58
CA ILE A 154 -15.68 -25.42 2.94
C ILE A 154 -16.31 -24.92 4.24
N HIS A 155 -17.63 -25.09 4.42
CA HIS A 155 -18.29 -24.74 5.68
C HIS A 155 -17.80 -25.60 6.85
N PHE A 156 -17.61 -26.90 6.63
CA PHE A 156 -17.03 -27.79 7.63
C PHE A 156 -15.62 -27.34 8.03
N LEU A 157 -14.75 -27.00 7.07
CA LEU A 157 -13.41 -26.48 7.33
C LEU A 157 -13.47 -25.15 8.10
N ALA A 158 -14.39 -24.24 7.72
CA ALA A 158 -14.58 -22.98 8.42
C ALA A 158 -14.92 -23.17 9.91
N VAL A 159 -15.83 -24.09 10.22
CA VAL A 159 -16.20 -24.41 11.61
C VAL A 159 -15.08 -25.18 12.33
N LYS A 160 -14.51 -26.20 11.69
CA LYS A 160 -13.48 -27.07 12.29
C LYS A 160 -12.22 -26.29 12.66
N TYR A 161 -11.77 -25.39 11.80
CA TYR A 161 -10.52 -24.65 11.97
C TYR A 161 -10.73 -23.22 12.51
N GLY A 162 -11.98 -22.77 12.68
CA GLY A 162 -12.29 -21.42 13.13
C GLY A 162 -11.91 -20.35 12.11
N LEU A 163 -12.12 -20.62 10.81
CA LEU A 163 -11.73 -19.70 9.74
C LEU A 163 -12.62 -18.45 9.76
N GLY A 164 -11.99 -17.28 9.60
CA GLY A 164 -12.72 -16.02 9.51
C GLY A 164 -13.71 -16.02 8.35
N THR A 165 -14.98 -15.76 8.66
CA THR A 165 -16.07 -15.53 7.69
C THR A 165 -16.45 -14.05 7.59
N ALA A 166 -15.96 -13.23 8.51
CA ALA A 166 -16.21 -11.79 8.53
C ALA A 166 -15.46 -11.10 7.39
N SER A 167 -16.22 -10.30 6.63
CA SER A 167 -15.66 -9.29 5.74
C SER A 167 -14.96 -8.22 6.58
N TYR A 168 -13.97 -7.54 5.97
CA TYR A 168 -13.35 -6.39 6.63
C TYR A 168 -14.38 -5.30 6.89
N ALA A 169 -14.25 -4.59 8.01
CA ALA A 169 -15.07 -3.43 8.28
C ALA A 169 -14.90 -2.39 7.15
N LYS A 170 -16.03 -1.99 6.56
CA LYS A 170 -16.09 -1.08 5.42
C LYS A 170 -16.31 0.33 5.95
N TYR A 171 -15.26 1.14 5.92
CA TYR A 171 -15.32 2.54 6.34
C TYR A 171 -15.68 3.48 5.18
N ASN A 172 -16.24 4.63 5.53
CA ASN A 172 -16.62 5.68 4.60
C ASN A 172 -15.75 6.91 4.92
N LEU A 173 -15.19 7.53 3.88
CA LEU A 173 -14.49 8.80 4.01
C LEU A 173 -15.38 9.88 3.41
N SER A 174 -15.63 10.95 4.16
CA SER A 174 -16.49 12.05 3.77
C SER A 174 -15.74 13.37 3.74
N ASP A 175 -16.47 14.48 3.59
CA ASP A 175 -15.88 15.80 3.45
C ASP A 175 -15.04 16.27 4.64
N PRO A 176 -15.26 15.88 5.93
CA PRO A 176 -14.36 16.27 7.01
C PRO A 176 -13.01 15.56 6.91
N GLU A 177 -13.03 14.25 6.61
CA GLU A 177 -11.79 13.48 6.43
C GLU A 177 -11.00 13.98 5.22
N LEU A 178 -11.67 14.27 4.11
CA LEU A 178 -11.06 14.87 2.93
C LEU A 178 -10.44 16.24 3.24
N ALA A 179 -11.12 17.10 4.02
CA ALA A 179 -10.57 18.39 4.41
C ALA A 179 -9.30 18.25 5.27
N LEU A 180 -9.25 17.26 6.16
CA LEU A 180 -8.04 16.95 6.94
C LEU A 180 -6.89 16.47 6.04
N ILE A 181 -7.18 15.61 5.06
CA ILE A 181 -6.18 15.15 4.08
C ILE A 181 -5.64 16.34 3.28
N PHE A 182 -6.51 17.21 2.76
CA PHE A 182 -6.09 18.39 2.01
C PHE A 182 -5.18 19.31 2.82
N ARG A 183 -5.58 19.64 4.05
CA ARG A 183 -4.76 20.47 4.95
C ARG A 183 -3.40 19.84 5.20
N PHE A 184 -3.34 18.53 5.41
CA PHE A 184 -2.08 17.82 5.57
C PHE A 184 -1.21 17.92 4.31
N ILE A 185 -1.80 17.74 3.12
CA ILE A 185 -1.09 17.87 1.84
C ILE A 185 -0.51 19.28 1.67
N MET A 186 -1.29 20.33 1.95
CA MET A 186 -0.86 21.72 1.84
C MET A 186 0.17 22.14 2.90
N GLN A 187 0.48 21.28 3.86
CA GLN A 187 1.54 21.46 4.85
C GLN A 187 2.82 20.72 4.48
N GLN A 188 2.83 19.95 3.39
CA GLN A 188 4.02 19.21 2.96
C GLN A 188 4.90 20.09 2.06
N ASP A 189 6.21 19.97 2.22
CA ASP A 189 7.20 20.68 1.41
C ASP A 189 7.85 19.80 0.32
N TYR A 190 7.48 18.51 0.25
CA TYR A 190 8.09 17.51 -0.61
C TYR A 190 7.07 16.54 -1.22
N GLY A 191 7.33 16.11 -2.45
CA GLY A 191 6.43 15.24 -3.20
C GLY A 191 5.07 15.88 -3.47
N VAL A 192 4.96 17.21 -3.37
CA VAL A 192 3.73 17.99 -3.43
C VAL A 192 3.01 17.74 -4.75
N ALA A 193 3.74 17.71 -5.87
CA ALA A 193 3.15 17.44 -7.18
C ALA A 193 2.48 16.06 -7.24
N ASN A 194 3.06 15.04 -6.58
CA ASN A 194 2.44 13.73 -6.45
C ASN A 194 1.23 13.75 -5.51
N LEU A 195 1.33 14.43 -4.37
CA LEU A 195 0.23 14.57 -3.42
C LEU A 195 -0.98 15.29 -4.04
N LYS A 196 -0.76 16.34 -4.84
CA LYS A 196 -1.80 17.06 -5.58
C LYS A 196 -2.55 16.16 -6.58
N GLN A 197 -1.86 15.33 -7.36
CA GLN A 197 -2.55 14.40 -8.26
C GLN A 197 -3.33 13.32 -7.50
N HIS A 198 -2.83 12.87 -6.35
CA HIS A 198 -3.57 11.97 -5.47
C HIS A 198 -4.81 12.64 -4.89
N TRP A 199 -4.72 13.90 -4.45
CA TRP A 199 -5.87 14.69 -4.00
C TRP A 199 -6.96 14.78 -5.08
N ALA A 200 -6.58 15.15 -6.31
CA ALA A 200 -7.51 15.19 -7.43
C ALA A 200 -8.15 13.82 -7.71
N ALA A 201 -7.39 12.73 -7.62
CA ALA A 201 -7.93 11.38 -7.76
C ALA A 201 -8.93 11.02 -6.65
N MET A 202 -8.69 11.44 -5.40
CA MET A 202 -9.62 11.21 -4.28
C MET A 202 -10.93 11.97 -4.50
N LEU A 203 -10.85 13.26 -4.86
CA LEU A 203 -12.02 14.07 -5.20
C LEU A 203 -12.78 13.50 -6.39
N LEU A 204 -12.09 13.05 -7.43
CA LEU A 204 -12.70 12.41 -8.59
C LEU A 204 -13.51 11.17 -8.17
N ALA A 205 -12.95 10.29 -7.35
CA ALA A 205 -13.65 9.12 -6.84
C ALA A 205 -14.84 9.47 -5.94
N TRP A 206 -14.69 10.50 -5.09
CA TRP A 206 -15.72 10.95 -4.15
C TRP A 206 -16.89 11.66 -4.86
N ILE A 207 -16.63 12.50 -5.86
CA ILE A 207 -17.68 13.25 -6.57
C ILE A 207 -18.40 12.37 -7.59
N THR A 208 -17.66 11.57 -8.35
CA THR A 208 -18.23 10.81 -9.48
C THR A 208 -18.65 9.39 -9.11
N GLY A 209 -18.28 8.89 -7.93
CA GLY A 209 -18.46 7.49 -7.55
C GLY A 209 -17.69 6.50 -8.46
N SER A 210 -16.77 7.00 -9.29
CA SER A 210 -16.01 6.18 -10.23
C SER A 210 -15.08 5.19 -9.53
N ARG A 211 -14.76 4.11 -10.23
CA ARG A 211 -13.79 3.12 -9.72
C ARG A 211 -12.39 3.66 -9.98
N PRO A 212 -11.41 3.37 -9.12
CA PRO A 212 -10.07 3.92 -9.35
C PRO A 212 -9.42 3.40 -10.62
N GLY A 213 -9.70 2.13 -10.95
CA GLY A 213 -9.28 1.57 -12.24
C GLY A 213 -9.87 2.27 -13.46
N SER A 214 -10.94 3.07 -13.34
CA SER A 214 -11.50 3.84 -14.47
C SER A 214 -10.68 5.05 -14.85
N PHE A 215 -9.78 5.51 -13.98
CA PHE A 215 -8.91 6.64 -14.24
C PHE A 215 -7.42 6.35 -14.02
N THR A 216 -7.07 5.13 -13.58
CA THR A 216 -5.69 4.62 -13.47
C THR A 216 -5.57 3.24 -14.10
N VAL A 217 -4.34 2.77 -14.33
CA VAL A 217 -4.12 1.48 -14.99
C VAL A 217 -4.28 0.34 -13.99
N SER A 218 -5.30 -0.48 -14.25
CA SER A 218 -5.53 -1.73 -13.51
C SER A 218 -4.57 -2.83 -13.97
N HIS A 219 -4.27 -3.77 -13.09
CA HIS A 219 -3.40 -4.90 -13.42
C HIS A 219 -3.95 -5.69 -14.63
N GLY A 220 -3.07 -5.98 -15.59
CA GLY A 220 -3.42 -6.64 -16.85
C GLY A 220 -4.10 -5.77 -17.91
N TYR A 221 -4.19 -4.46 -17.66
CA TYR A 221 -4.75 -3.48 -18.60
C TYR A 221 -3.72 -2.45 -19.07
N SER A 222 -2.43 -2.71 -18.82
CA SER A 222 -1.33 -1.92 -19.36
C SER A 222 -1.14 -2.20 -20.86
N LYS A 223 -0.59 -1.21 -21.57
CA LYS A 223 -0.10 -1.39 -22.95
C LYS A 223 0.86 -2.58 -23.01
N GLY A 224 0.73 -3.41 -24.03
CA GLY A 224 1.55 -4.62 -24.21
C GLY A 224 1.07 -5.85 -23.44
N THR A 225 0.02 -5.74 -22.60
CA THR A 225 -0.53 -6.94 -21.94
C THR A 225 -1.22 -7.86 -22.95
N SER A 226 -1.04 -9.17 -22.82
CA SER A 226 -1.72 -10.19 -23.63
C SER A 226 -3.25 -10.11 -23.49
N LEU A 227 -3.95 -10.34 -24.61
CA LEU A 227 -5.41 -10.47 -24.66
C LEU A 227 -5.90 -11.91 -24.48
N GLY A 228 -5.01 -12.84 -24.12
CA GLY A 228 -5.33 -14.27 -24.01
C GLY A 228 -5.39 -15.00 -25.35
N VAL A 229 -4.93 -14.37 -26.43
CA VAL A 229 -4.75 -14.99 -27.75
C VAL A 229 -3.29 -14.78 -28.16
N ALA A 230 -2.64 -15.84 -28.64
CA ALA A 230 -1.25 -15.79 -29.04
C ALA A 230 -0.97 -14.63 -30.02
N GLY A 231 0.05 -13.81 -29.71
CA GLY A 231 0.44 -12.67 -30.54
C GLY A 231 -0.50 -11.46 -30.52
N LYS A 232 -1.55 -11.46 -29.69
CA LYS A 232 -2.46 -10.32 -29.51
C LYS A 232 -2.23 -9.63 -28.18
N PHE A 233 -1.85 -8.36 -28.26
CA PHE A 233 -1.54 -7.52 -27.11
C PHE A 233 -2.38 -6.24 -27.14
N ARG A 234 -2.57 -5.62 -25.98
CA ARG A 234 -3.22 -4.32 -25.85
C ARG A 234 -2.35 -3.22 -26.48
N GLU A 235 -2.90 -2.50 -27.45
CA GLU A 235 -2.19 -1.41 -28.14
C GLU A 235 -2.02 -0.17 -27.25
N THR A 236 -2.98 0.05 -26.34
CA THR A 236 -3.04 1.18 -25.42
C THR A 236 -3.33 0.68 -24.00
N ASP A 237 -2.87 1.44 -23.01
CA ASP A 237 -3.30 1.24 -21.62
C ASP A 237 -4.70 1.81 -21.40
N GLU A 238 -5.45 1.23 -20.46
CA GLU A 238 -6.79 1.70 -20.10
C GLU A 238 -6.74 2.73 -18.97
N THR A 239 -6.09 3.87 -19.22
CA THR A 239 -6.02 5.01 -18.28
C THR A 239 -6.83 6.22 -18.76
N MET A 240 -7.17 7.12 -17.84
CA MET A 240 -7.72 8.44 -18.21
C MET A 240 -6.59 9.35 -18.70
N ARG A 241 -6.80 10.00 -19.84
CA ARG A 241 -5.86 10.90 -20.50
C ARG A 241 -6.39 12.33 -20.48
N TRP A 242 -5.53 13.31 -20.68
CA TRP A 242 -5.98 14.72 -20.77
C TRP A 242 -7.00 14.91 -21.90
N SER A 243 -6.92 14.13 -22.98
CA SER A 243 -7.91 14.10 -24.06
C SER A 243 -9.32 13.70 -23.62
N ASP A 244 -9.45 13.10 -22.43
CA ASP A 244 -10.73 12.73 -21.84
C ASP A 244 -11.34 13.88 -21.01
N LEU A 245 -10.61 14.99 -20.85
CA LEU A 245 -11.02 16.18 -20.12
C LEU A 245 -11.21 17.33 -21.10
N LYS A 246 -12.35 18.01 -21.01
CA LYS A 246 -12.64 19.23 -21.76
C LYS A 246 -12.84 20.39 -20.80
N PHE A 247 -12.02 21.41 -20.92
CA PHE A 247 -12.09 22.61 -20.10
C PHE A 247 -12.85 23.71 -20.85
N VAL A 248 -13.86 24.27 -20.19
CA VAL A 248 -14.75 25.30 -20.75
C VAL A 248 -14.77 26.50 -19.83
N ARG A 249 -14.54 27.69 -20.37
CA ARG A 249 -14.68 28.94 -19.60
C ARG A 249 -16.15 29.24 -19.31
N MET A 250 -16.39 29.70 -18.10
CA MET A 250 -17.66 30.23 -17.64
C MET A 250 -17.44 31.55 -16.90
N PRO A 251 -18.46 32.41 -16.73
CA PRO A 251 -18.33 33.67 -16.01
C PRO A 251 -17.78 33.51 -14.57
N LEU A 252 -18.11 32.41 -13.88
CA LEU A 252 -17.64 32.13 -12.51
C LEU A 252 -16.23 31.50 -12.46
N GLY A 253 -15.69 31.04 -13.60
CA GLY A 253 -14.41 30.31 -13.67
C GLY A 253 -14.45 29.17 -14.69
N ILE A 254 -13.69 28.10 -14.45
CA ILE A 254 -13.50 27.04 -15.45
C ILE A 254 -14.30 25.79 -15.09
N ALA A 255 -15.18 25.37 -15.99
CA ALA A 255 -15.85 24.09 -15.95
C ALA A 255 -14.97 23.00 -16.56
N CYS A 256 -15.15 21.76 -16.11
CA CYS A 256 -14.44 20.60 -16.64
C CYS A 256 -15.44 19.48 -16.93
N GLN A 257 -15.43 18.99 -18.16
CA GLN A 257 -16.16 17.79 -18.55
C GLN A 257 -15.19 16.61 -18.58
N VAL A 258 -15.46 15.59 -17.76
CA VAL A 258 -14.60 14.40 -17.59
C VAL A 258 -15.28 13.19 -18.21
N THR A 259 -14.60 12.50 -19.12
CA THR A 259 -15.13 11.31 -19.80
C THR A 259 -14.39 10.03 -19.39
N PHE A 260 -15.07 9.11 -18.71
CA PHE A 260 -14.55 7.79 -18.42
C PHE A 260 -14.81 6.85 -19.59
N ARG A 261 -13.78 6.59 -20.41
CA ARG A 261 -13.84 5.60 -21.51
C ARG A 261 -13.90 4.16 -21.02
N PHE A 262 -13.25 3.88 -19.90
CA PHE A 262 -13.07 2.52 -19.39
C PHE A 262 -13.72 2.32 -18.01
N HIS A 263 -14.77 1.51 -17.93
CA HIS A 263 -15.40 1.13 -16.67
C HIS A 263 -15.69 -0.37 -16.60
N LYS A 264 -15.96 -0.87 -15.39
CA LYS A 264 -16.17 -2.31 -15.16
C LYS A 264 -17.31 -2.83 -16.06
N GLY A 265 -17.06 -3.92 -16.78
CA GLY A 265 -18.04 -4.55 -17.68
C GLY A 265 -17.99 -4.04 -19.12
N HIS A 266 -17.20 -2.99 -19.40
CA HIS A 266 -17.09 -2.35 -20.72
C HIS A 266 -15.63 -2.17 -21.18
N ARG A 267 -14.75 -3.07 -20.71
CA ARG A 267 -13.34 -3.17 -21.12
C ARG A 267 -13.10 -4.24 -22.18
N ASN A 268 -14.14 -4.55 -22.94
CA ASN A 268 -14.05 -5.56 -23.98
C ASN A 268 -13.46 -4.90 -25.22
N PRO A 269 -12.23 -5.26 -25.64
CA PRO A 269 -11.57 -4.64 -26.80
C PRO A 269 -12.38 -4.84 -28.10
N HIS A 270 -13.27 -5.84 -28.14
CA HIS A 270 -14.12 -6.11 -29.29
C HIS A 270 -15.37 -5.21 -29.37
N LYS A 271 -15.62 -4.36 -28.35
CA LYS A 271 -16.78 -3.47 -28.30
C LYS A 271 -16.49 -2.03 -28.72
N GLU A 272 -15.27 -1.68 -29.15
CA GLU A 272 -14.96 -0.32 -29.63
C GLU A 272 -15.84 0.16 -30.79
N LYS A 273 -16.47 -0.78 -31.53
CA LYS A 273 -17.44 -0.48 -32.60
C LYS A 273 -18.88 -0.87 -32.24
N ALA A 274 -19.17 -1.13 -30.97
CA ALA A 274 -20.53 -1.43 -30.54
C ALA A 274 -21.42 -0.20 -30.78
N ALA A 275 -22.67 -0.43 -31.16
CA ALA A 275 -23.65 0.63 -31.42
C ALA A 275 -23.98 1.50 -30.19
N VAL A 276 -23.51 1.11 -28.99
CA VAL A 276 -23.75 1.81 -27.74
C VAL A 276 -22.41 2.27 -27.20
N ASP A 277 -22.17 3.59 -27.21
CA ASP A 277 -21.04 4.17 -26.52
C ASP A 277 -21.17 3.88 -25.03
N SER A 278 -20.18 3.17 -24.51
CA SER A 278 -20.15 2.81 -23.11
C SER A 278 -19.50 3.88 -22.25
N SER A 279 -18.89 4.90 -22.85
CA SER A 279 -18.30 6.01 -22.14
C SER A 279 -19.33 6.75 -21.27
N ARG A 280 -18.83 7.42 -20.25
CA ARG A 280 -19.63 8.19 -19.31
C ARG A 280 -18.98 9.51 -19.02
N THR A 281 -19.77 10.56 -19.15
CA THR A 281 -19.28 11.93 -19.07
C THR A 281 -19.92 12.65 -17.91
N PHE A 282 -19.09 13.31 -17.09
CA PHE A 282 -19.50 14.12 -15.95
C PHE A 282 -19.15 15.57 -16.25
N THR A 283 -20.10 16.47 -16.09
CA THR A 283 -19.85 17.90 -16.18
C THR A 283 -19.68 18.46 -14.78
N LEU A 284 -18.49 19.01 -14.51
CA LEU A 284 -18.12 19.64 -13.26
C LEU A 284 -18.17 21.15 -13.46
N LEU A 285 -19.11 21.81 -12.80
CA LEU A 285 -19.26 23.25 -12.85
C LEU A 285 -18.47 23.92 -11.71
N PRO A 286 -17.96 25.15 -11.93
CA PRO A 286 -17.36 25.96 -10.87
C PRO A 286 -18.26 26.01 -9.63
N THR A 287 -17.71 25.67 -8.46
CA THR A 287 -18.47 25.76 -7.20
C THR A 287 -18.70 27.23 -6.80
N THR A 288 -19.87 27.50 -6.24
CA THR A 288 -20.18 28.78 -5.57
C THR A 288 -19.78 28.78 -4.09
N SER A 289 -19.31 27.65 -3.58
CA SER A 289 -18.84 27.49 -2.20
C SER A 289 -17.47 28.13 -1.98
N GLU A 290 -17.21 28.59 -0.76
CA GLU A 290 -15.88 29.04 -0.32
C GLU A 290 -14.89 27.86 -0.12
N ARG A 291 -15.39 26.62 -0.03
CA ARG A 291 -14.56 25.41 0.10
C ARG A 291 -13.97 24.97 -1.24
N LEU A 292 -13.10 25.80 -1.79
CA LEU A 292 -12.47 25.61 -3.10
C LEU A 292 -11.57 24.38 -3.16
N GLU A 293 -11.15 23.84 -2.02
CA GLU A 293 -10.41 22.58 -1.97
C GLU A 293 -11.21 21.39 -2.52
N PHE A 294 -12.54 21.48 -2.58
CA PHE A 294 -13.43 20.47 -3.19
C PHE A 294 -13.84 20.78 -4.63
N ASP A 295 -13.38 21.90 -5.21
CA ASP A 295 -13.69 22.25 -6.59
C ASP A 295 -12.83 21.43 -7.55
N LEU A 296 -13.34 20.26 -7.95
CA LEU A 296 -12.62 19.34 -8.81
C LEU A 296 -12.33 19.92 -10.21
N SER A 297 -13.16 20.82 -10.76
CA SER A 297 -12.85 21.41 -12.06
C SER A 297 -11.64 22.34 -11.96
N LEU A 298 -11.57 23.12 -10.87
CA LEU A 298 -10.45 24.00 -10.56
C LEU A 298 -9.16 23.20 -10.28
N ILE A 299 -9.25 22.13 -9.49
CA ILE A 299 -8.10 21.27 -9.17
C ILE A 299 -7.57 20.54 -10.42
N LEU A 300 -8.45 19.99 -11.26
CA LEU A 300 -8.02 19.35 -12.52
C LEU A 300 -7.43 20.37 -13.49
N PHE A 301 -7.96 21.59 -13.54
CA PHE A 301 -7.40 22.67 -14.34
C PHE A 301 -6.00 23.07 -13.86
N ALA A 302 -5.79 23.17 -12.54
CA ALA A 302 -4.48 23.43 -11.95
C ALA A 302 -3.45 22.37 -12.35
N LEU A 303 -3.80 21.10 -12.21
CA LEU A 303 -2.93 19.99 -12.63
C LEU A 303 -2.65 20.02 -14.13
N ALA A 304 -3.66 20.29 -14.96
CA ALA A 304 -3.48 20.43 -16.41
C ALA A 304 -2.50 21.54 -16.77
N TYR A 305 -2.60 22.69 -16.09
CA TYR A 305 -1.68 23.81 -16.24
C TYR A 305 -0.25 23.42 -15.83
N GLU A 306 -0.06 22.80 -14.66
CA GLU A 306 1.25 22.32 -14.19
C GLU A 306 1.88 21.29 -15.13
N ARG A 307 1.08 20.53 -15.89
CA ARG A 307 1.54 19.60 -16.94
C ARG A 307 1.87 20.27 -18.26
N GLY A 308 1.63 21.58 -18.40
CA GLY A 308 1.81 22.31 -19.65
C GLY A 308 0.74 22.02 -20.70
N LEU A 309 -0.46 21.55 -20.29
CA LEU A 309 -1.53 21.23 -21.24
C LEU A 309 -1.96 22.44 -22.06
N PHE A 310 -1.90 23.65 -21.52
CA PHE A 310 -2.40 24.86 -22.17
C PHE A 310 -1.32 25.66 -22.91
N GLY A 311 -0.15 25.06 -23.18
CA GLY A 311 0.94 25.70 -23.90
C GLY A 311 1.73 26.72 -23.07
N LYS A 312 2.15 27.85 -23.68
CA LYS A 312 3.07 28.84 -23.08
C LYS A 312 2.41 30.06 -22.43
N GLY A 313 1.08 30.09 -22.31
CA GLY A 313 0.37 31.20 -21.67
C GLY A 313 0.56 31.21 -20.16
N SER A 314 0.55 32.40 -19.55
CA SER A 314 0.48 32.49 -18.08
C SER A 314 -0.88 32.01 -17.56
N LEU A 315 -0.94 31.60 -16.30
CA LEU A 315 -2.19 31.18 -15.66
C LEU A 315 -3.27 32.27 -15.75
N GLU A 316 -2.89 33.54 -15.62
CA GLU A 316 -3.78 34.69 -15.72
C GLU A 316 -4.29 34.92 -17.14
N GLU A 317 -3.43 34.79 -18.15
CA GLU A 317 -3.84 34.84 -19.56
C GLU A 317 -4.82 33.72 -19.88
N ILE A 318 -4.50 32.50 -19.44
CA ILE A 318 -5.36 31.34 -19.61
C ILE A 318 -6.60 31.44 -18.71
N TRP A 319 -6.67 32.30 -17.70
CA TRP A 319 -7.89 32.52 -16.91
C TRP A 319 -8.76 33.64 -17.49
N ALA A 320 -8.15 34.69 -18.03
CA ALA A 320 -8.82 35.88 -18.56
C ALA A 320 -9.14 35.83 -20.06
N GLY A 321 -8.75 34.77 -20.77
CA GLY A 321 -9.06 34.60 -22.20
C GLY A 321 -10.56 34.61 -22.50
N ASP A 322 -10.90 34.97 -23.75
CA ASP A 322 -12.28 35.09 -24.23
C ASP A 322 -12.79 33.79 -24.91
N GLU A 323 -11.91 32.83 -25.18
CA GLU A 323 -12.28 31.57 -25.83
C GLU A 323 -13.09 30.65 -24.91
N GLU A 324 -14.22 30.15 -25.40
CA GLU A 324 -15.08 29.23 -24.66
C GLU A 324 -14.35 27.91 -24.35
N GLU A 325 -13.67 27.34 -25.35
CA GLU A 325 -12.84 26.14 -25.21
C GLU A 325 -11.36 26.53 -25.15
N ILE A 326 -10.70 26.12 -24.07
CA ILE A 326 -9.29 26.43 -23.85
C ILE A 326 -8.43 25.55 -24.77
N SER A 327 -7.53 26.18 -25.52
CA SER A 327 -6.61 25.48 -26.43
C SER A 327 -5.67 24.54 -25.66
N VAL A 328 -5.40 23.36 -26.23
CA VAL A 328 -4.56 22.33 -25.61
C VAL A 328 -3.38 21.91 -26.48
N ASP A 329 -2.26 21.60 -25.86
CA ASP A 329 -1.07 21.02 -26.49
C ASP A 329 -1.36 19.56 -26.91
N PRO A 330 -1.26 19.21 -28.20
CA PRO A 330 -1.63 17.87 -28.68
C PRO A 330 -0.78 16.72 -28.12
N GLU A 331 0.46 16.98 -27.68
CA GLU A 331 1.35 15.95 -27.14
C GLU A 331 1.06 15.71 -25.66
N VAL A 332 0.90 16.78 -24.87
CA VAL A 332 0.46 16.66 -23.46
C VAL A 332 -0.95 16.09 -23.39
N ASN A 333 -1.84 16.43 -24.33
CA ASN A 333 -3.20 15.94 -24.38
C ASN A 333 -3.31 14.41 -24.46
N LYS A 334 -2.29 13.74 -25.03
CA LYS A 334 -2.20 12.28 -25.09
C LYS A 334 -1.69 11.66 -23.79
N GLN A 335 -1.10 12.41 -22.86
CA GLN A 335 -0.55 11.86 -21.63
C GLN A 335 -1.66 11.41 -20.67
N ALA A 336 -1.32 10.52 -19.74
CA ALA A 336 -2.23 10.14 -18.66
C ALA A 336 -2.42 11.32 -17.70
N VAL A 337 -3.64 11.48 -17.16
CA VAL A 337 -3.92 12.51 -16.15
C VAL A 337 -3.16 12.22 -14.86
N PHE A 338 -3.21 10.96 -14.44
CA PHE A 338 -2.50 10.45 -13.27
C PHE A 338 -1.33 9.59 -13.73
N VAL A 339 -0.12 9.98 -13.34
CA VAL A 339 1.13 9.33 -13.75
C VAL A 339 1.84 8.75 -12.54
N ALA A 340 2.70 7.76 -12.76
CA ALA A 340 3.53 7.20 -11.71
C ALA A 340 4.49 8.24 -11.15
N SER A 341 4.97 8.02 -9.93
CA SER A 341 6.06 8.80 -9.34
C SER A 341 7.24 7.88 -9.05
N ASN A 342 8.46 8.42 -9.14
CA ASN A 342 9.63 7.75 -8.61
C ASN A 342 9.65 7.80 -7.06
N GLN A 343 10.67 7.22 -6.44
CA GLN A 343 10.83 7.22 -4.98
C GLN A 343 10.95 8.64 -4.39
N ALA A 344 11.51 9.58 -5.14
CA ALA A 344 11.62 10.99 -4.74
C ALA A 344 10.30 11.78 -4.88
N GLY A 345 9.22 11.13 -5.33
CA GLY A 345 7.92 11.79 -5.57
C GLY A 345 7.86 12.58 -6.88
N THR A 346 8.94 12.59 -7.68
CA THR A 346 8.95 13.21 -9.01
C THR A 346 8.08 12.40 -9.97
N LEU A 347 7.35 13.10 -10.84
CA LEU A 347 6.35 12.51 -11.71
C LEU A 347 6.96 11.97 -13.01
N GLU A 348 6.66 10.72 -13.33
CA GLU A 348 7.10 10.03 -14.54
C GLU A 348 6.02 10.17 -15.63
N VAL A 349 6.00 11.29 -16.35
CA VAL A 349 4.92 11.67 -17.30
C VAL A 349 4.58 10.61 -18.36
N ASN A 350 5.53 9.75 -18.72
CA ASN A 350 5.36 8.71 -19.73
C ASN A 350 4.79 7.40 -19.17
N LYS A 351 4.68 7.28 -17.85
CA LYS A 351 4.23 6.06 -17.18
C LYS A 351 2.92 6.35 -16.45
N PRO A 352 1.79 5.76 -16.87
CA PRO A 352 0.53 5.98 -16.19
C PRO A 352 0.56 5.42 -14.77
N MET A 353 -0.20 6.04 -13.86
CA MET A 353 -0.25 5.61 -12.47
C MET A 353 -0.88 4.21 -12.36
N PRO A 354 -0.24 3.25 -11.68
CA PRO A 354 -0.84 1.96 -11.40
C PRO A 354 -1.91 2.07 -10.31
N TYR A 355 -2.97 1.27 -10.41
CA TYR A 355 -4.07 1.23 -9.45
C TYR A 355 -3.61 1.07 -7.99
N ASN A 356 -2.58 0.23 -7.73
CA ASN A 356 -2.10 -0.03 -6.37
C ASN A 356 -1.50 1.21 -5.71
N ALA A 357 -0.88 2.11 -6.47
CA ALA A 357 -0.27 3.34 -5.92
C ALA A 357 -1.31 4.22 -5.22
N LEU A 358 -2.55 4.23 -5.70
CA LEU A 358 -3.64 4.99 -5.10
C LEU A 358 -3.93 4.55 -3.66
N ASN A 359 -4.21 3.27 -3.44
CA ASN A 359 -4.56 2.78 -2.11
C ASN A 359 -3.39 2.87 -1.13
N THR A 360 -2.16 2.57 -1.59
CA THR A 360 -0.96 2.71 -0.75
C THR A 360 -0.80 4.15 -0.27
N LYS A 361 -0.88 5.13 -1.18
CA LYS A 361 -0.75 6.54 -0.81
C LYS A 361 -1.90 7.04 0.07
N LEU A 362 -3.14 6.62 -0.22
CA LEU A 362 -4.29 6.96 0.62
C LEU A 362 -4.13 6.42 2.05
N GLN A 363 -3.67 5.17 2.21
CA GLN A 363 -3.46 4.59 3.54
C GLN A 363 -2.37 5.36 4.29
N GLN A 364 -1.27 5.72 3.64
CA GLN A 364 -0.23 6.58 4.23
C GLN A 364 -0.81 7.92 4.70
N LEU A 365 -1.59 8.61 3.85
CA LEU A 365 -2.22 9.88 4.19
C LEU A 365 -3.20 9.75 5.36
N CYS A 366 -4.04 8.71 5.35
CA CYS A 366 -4.98 8.42 6.43
C CYS A 366 -4.26 8.21 7.76
N VAL A 367 -3.19 7.39 7.77
CA VAL A 367 -2.37 7.15 8.97
C VAL A 367 -1.74 8.45 9.47
N SER A 368 -1.19 9.28 8.58
CA SER A 368 -0.58 10.57 8.94
C SER A 368 -1.56 11.53 9.63
N ILE A 369 -2.85 11.46 9.33
CA ILE A 369 -3.89 12.27 9.97
C ILE A 369 -4.62 11.56 11.12
N GLY A 370 -4.18 10.36 11.50
CA GLY A 370 -4.72 9.58 12.62
C GLY A 370 -5.91 8.68 12.28
N LEU A 371 -6.22 8.47 11.00
CA LEU A 371 -7.23 7.51 10.54
C LEU A 371 -6.56 6.14 10.31
N THR A 372 -6.47 5.34 11.37
CA THR A 372 -5.76 4.05 11.36
C THR A 372 -6.58 2.89 10.77
N ALA A 373 -7.88 3.09 10.60
CA ALA A 373 -8.76 2.12 9.96
C ALA A 373 -8.34 1.84 8.50
N ARG A 374 -8.65 0.63 8.00
CA ARG A 374 -8.40 0.28 6.59
C ARG A 374 -9.27 1.15 5.68
N ASN A 375 -8.64 2.11 5.03
CA ASN A 375 -9.28 3.00 4.08
C ASN A 375 -8.76 2.74 2.67
N THR A 376 -9.67 2.64 1.72
CA THR A 376 -9.32 2.45 0.31
C THR A 376 -10.10 3.46 -0.52
N TYR A 377 -9.78 3.61 -1.80
CA TYR A 377 -10.57 4.48 -2.67
C TYR A 377 -12.04 4.03 -2.79
N TYR A 378 -12.35 2.76 -2.46
CA TYR A 378 -13.75 2.34 -2.36
C TYR A 378 -14.49 3.02 -1.21
N SER A 379 -13.81 3.51 -0.18
CA SER A 379 -14.41 4.33 0.87
C SER A 379 -15.05 5.59 0.29
N PHE A 380 -14.38 6.30 -0.63
CA PHE A 380 -14.93 7.49 -1.30
C PHE A 380 -16.12 7.16 -2.20
N ARG A 381 -15.96 6.12 -3.04
CA ARG A 381 -17.04 5.64 -3.92
C ARG A 381 -18.28 5.24 -3.13
N ARG A 382 -18.11 4.58 -1.97
CA ARG A 382 -19.23 4.21 -1.09
C ARG A 382 -19.93 5.46 -0.57
N SER A 383 -19.20 6.42 -0.04
CA SER A 383 -19.77 7.70 0.42
C SER A 383 -20.58 8.37 -0.69
N ALA A 384 -20.02 8.48 -1.90
CA ALA A 384 -20.69 9.05 -3.07
C ALA A 384 -22.04 8.37 -3.35
N ILE A 385 -22.04 7.04 -3.45
CA ILE A 385 -23.23 6.24 -3.76
C ILE A 385 -24.29 6.37 -2.65
N ILE A 386 -23.88 6.30 -1.38
CA ILE A 386 -24.77 6.42 -0.22
C ILE A 386 -25.41 7.82 -0.21
N GLU A 387 -24.63 8.87 -0.42
CA GLU A 387 -25.12 10.24 -0.42
C GLU A 387 -26.05 10.51 -1.60
N THR A 388 -25.70 10.08 -2.82
CA THR A 388 -26.59 10.17 -3.99
C THR A 388 -27.88 9.40 -3.74
N ARG A 389 -27.81 8.19 -3.16
CA ARG A 389 -29.01 7.39 -2.87
C ARG A 389 -29.94 8.11 -1.92
N ARG A 390 -29.38 8.74 -0.88
CA ARG A 390 -30.14 9.45 0.14
C ARG A 390 -30.78 10.73 -0.39
N LYS A 391 -30.08 11.48 -1.25
CA LYS A 391 -30.54 12.77 -1.77
C LYS A 391 -31.42 12.64 -3.03
N HIS A 392 -31.08 11.71 -3.91
CA HIS A 392 -31.66 11.60 -5.27
C HIS A 392 -32.29 10.23 -5.56
N GLY A 393 -32.25 9.30 -4.61
CA GLY A 393 -32.88 7.98 -4.73
C GLY A 393 -31.99 6.90 -5.34
N THR A 394 -32.51 5.67 -5.31
CA THR A 394 -31.80 4.45 -5.72
C THR A 394 -31.37 4.46 -7.18
N GLU A 395 -32.19 4.98 -8.10
CA GLU A 395 -31.86 4.95 -9.54
C GLU A 395 -30.72 5.91 -9.88
N ALA A 396 -30.71 7.12 -9.33
CA ALA A 396 -29.58 8.03 -9.45
C ALA A 396 -28.29 7.43 -8.86
N ALA A 397 -28.40 6.73 -7.72
CA ALA A 397 -27.28 6.05 -7.10
C ALA A 397 -26.78 4.83 -7.89
N LYS A 398 -27.66 4.12 -8.61
CA LYS A 398 -27.25 3.07 -9.55
C LYS A 398 -26.54 3.67 -10.76
N ASP A 399 -27.04 4.80 -11.27
CA ASP A 399 -26.45 5.47 -12.42
C ASP A 399 -25.04 5.99 -12.10
N ILE A 400 -24.86 6.71 -10.99
CA ILE A 400 -23.52 7.17 -10.53
C ILE A 400 -22.58 5.98 -10.23
N ALA A 401 -23.10 4.87 -9.72
CA ALA A 401 -22.29 3.67 -9.47
C ALA A 401 -21.92 2.90 -10.74
N PHE A 402 -22.48 3.27 -11.91
CA PHE A 402 -22.44 2.51 -13.16
C PHE A 402 -22.95 1.08 -13.01
N HIS A 403 -24.00 0.91 -12.21
CA HIS A 403 -24.69 -0.37 -12.09
C HIS A 403 -25.72 -0.52 -13.20
N LYS A 404 -26.01 -1.77 -13.58
CA LYS A 404 -27.18 -2.03 -14.42
C LYS A 404 -28.44 -1.60 -13.65
N PRO A 405 -29.48 -1.07 -14.31
CA PRO A 405 -30.71 -0.64 -13.64
C PRO A 405 -31.34 -1.73 -12.75
N GLU A 406 -31.19 -3.00 -13.13
CA GLU A 406 -31.74 -4.15 -12.40
C GLU A 406 -30.80 -4.72 -11.31
N ALA A 407 -29.61 -4.14 -11.12
CA ALA A 407 -28.64 -4.68 -10.17
C ALA A 407 -29.06 -4.39 -8.71
N ASN A 408 -29.19 -5.46 -7.91
CA ASN A 408 -29.45 -5.37 -6.46
C ASN A 408 -28.21 -5.02 -5.63
N SER A 409 -27.04 -4.90 -6.26
CA SER A 409 -25.77 -4.63 -5.57
C SER A 409 -25.77 -3.33 -4.76
N LEU A 410 -26.67 -2.40 -5.06
CA LEU A 410 -26.78 -1.12 -4.35
C LEU A 410 -27.14 -1.28 -2.86
N PHE A 411 -27.94 -2.29 -2.52
CA PHE A 411 -28.39 -2.50 -1.14
C PHE A 411 -27.24 -2.90 -0.19
N PHE A 412 -26.16 -3.47 -0.71
CA PHE A 412 -24.97 -3.80 0.08
C PHE A 412 -24.08 -2.59 0.38
N TYR A 413 -24.23 -1.49 -0.36
CA TYR A 413 -23.48 -0.26 -0.11
C TYR A 413 -24.07 0.57 1.01
N ASP A 414 -25.40 0.56 1.15
CA ASP A 414 -26.08 1.26 2.22
C ASP A 414 -26.19 0.37 3.45
N ASN A 415 -25.08 0.24 4.17
CA ASN A 415 -25.04 -0.31 5.52
C ASN A 415 -25.70 0.62 6.55
N VAL A 416 -26.29 1.72 6.09
CA VAL A 416 -26.66 2.89 6.88
C VAL A 416 -28.11 3.29 6.60
N GLY A 417 -29.02 2.33 6.78
CA GLY A 417 -30.45 2.45 6.44
C GLY A 417 -31.25 3.41 7.35
N MET A 418 -32.44 2.99 7.79
CA MET A 418 -33.23 3.77 8.77
C MET A 418 -32.47 4.00 10.09
N GLY A 419 -31.45 3.20 10.39
CA GLY A 419 -30.66 3.22 11.63
C GLY A 419 -30.00 4.56 11.98
N ASP A 420 -29.68 5.37 10.97
CA ASP A 420 -29.00 6.66 11.15
C ASP A 420 -29.94 7.87 11.21
N LYS A 421 -31.25 7.64 11.09
CA LYS A 421 -32.20 8.64 11.61
C LYS A 421 -32.22 8.47 13.11
N ASP A 422 -32.49 9.55 13.84
CA ASP A 422 -33.00 9.41 15.20
C ASP A 422 -34.36 8.68 15.15
N ILE A 423 -34.31 7.34 15.12
CA ILE A 423 -35.49 6.48 15.02
C ILE A 423 -36.40 6.76 16.22
N THR A 424 -35.82 7.12 17.36
CA THR A 424 -36.56 7.48 18.56
C THR A 424 -37.37 8.74 18.32
N ALA A 425 -36.77 9.85 17.88
CA ALA A 425 -37.50 11.07 17.54
C ALA A 425 -38.53 10.83 16.41
N MET A 426 -38.15 10.10 15.37
CA MET A 426 -39.04 9.73 14.26
C MET A 426 -40.26 8.92 14.74
N ARG A 427 -40.07 7.93 15.61
CA ARG A 427 -41.15 7.06 16.13
C ARG A 427 -42.01 7.77 17.16
N LEU A 428 -41.43 8.68 17.93
CA LEU A 428 -42.15 9.47 18.93
C LEU A 428 -42.84 10.70 18.31
N GLY A 429 -42.66 10.95 17.01
CA GLY A 429 -43.24 12.11 16.32
C GLY A 429 -42.68 13.44 16.83
N VAL A 430 -41.45 13.43 17.35
CA VAL A 430 -40.78 14.63 17.86
C VAL A 430 -40.06 15.28 16.68
N GLU A 431 -40.44 16.52 16.34
CA GLU A 431 -39.82 17.29 15.24
C GLU A 431 -38.36 17.66 15.53
N ALA A 432 -37.95 17.69 16.80
CA ALA A 432 -36.61 18.03 17.26
C ALA A 432 -35.75 16.80 17.61
N GLY A 433 -35.54 15.90 16.63
CA GLY A 433 -34.52 14.85 16.71
C GLY A 433 -33.20 15.32 16.12
N MET A 434 -32.09 14.62 16.40
CA MET A 434 -30.85 14.88 15.66
C MET A 434 -31.09 14.62 14.18
N SER A 435 -30.71 15.57 13.34
CA SER A 435 -30.63 15.38 11.91
C SER A 435 -29.67 14.23 11.59
N ARG A 436 -29.80 13.66 10.39
CA ARG A 436 -28.90 12.59 9.95
C ARG A 436 -27.47 13.07 9.89
N GLU A 437 -27.27 14.32 9.49
CA GLU A 437 -25.97 14.98 9.48
C GLU A 437 -25.40 15.03 10.89
N GLU A 438 -26.18 15.44 11.90
CA GLU A 438 -25.75 15.46 13.30
C GLU A 438 -25.46 14.06 13.86
N VAL A 439 -26.26 13.04 13.52
CA VAL A 439 -26.00 11.64 13.90
C VAL A 439 -24.70 11.14 13.26
N LYS A 440 -24.51 11.36 11.95
CA LYS A 440 -23.30 10.97 11.23
C LYS A 440 -22.08 11.68 11.83
N ASP A 441 -22.21 12.97 12.09
CA ASP A 441 -21.15 13.78 12.67
C ASP A 441 -20.81 13.30 14.09
N PHE A 442 -21.83 12.97 14.89
CA PHE A 442 -21.68 12.42 16.24
C PHE A 442 -20.87 11.12 16.27
N PHE A 443 -21.08 10.23 15.29
CA PHE A 443 -20.37 8.96 15.17
C PHE A 443 -19.17 8.99 14.20
N ALA A 444 -18.82 10.17 13.67
CA ALA A 444 -17.70 10.29 12.75
C ALA A 444 -16.38 10.01 13.47
N GLN A 445 -15.46 9.33 12.79
CA GLN A 445 -14.19 8.90 13.40
C GLN A 445 -13.37 10.08 13.96
N TYR A 446 -13.47 11.24 13.32
CA TYR A 446 -12.74 12.43 13.76
C TYR A 446 -13.24 12.96 15.13
N ARG A 447 -14.51 12.75 15.53
CA ARG A 447 -15.01 13.19 16.84
C ARG A 447 -14.45 12.37 18.01
N HIS A 448 -14.06 11.12 17.78
CA HIS A 448 -13.30 10.36 18.78
C HIS A 448 -11.92 10.96 19.08
N ARG A 449 -11.43 11.88 18.23
CA ARG A 449 -10.23 12.72 18.45
C ARG A 449 -10.57 14.09 19.05
N ILE A 450 -11.76 14.58 18.71
CA ILE A 450 -12.57 15.68 19.28
C ILE A 450 -12.54 15.76 20.83
N ASP A 451 -13.25 14.79 21.40
CA ASP A 451 -13.70 14.76 22.79
C ASP A 451 -12.89 13.76 23.62
N ILE A 452 -11.59 14.03 23.79
CA ILE A 452 -10.94 13.66 25.06
C ILE A 452 -11.02 14.92 25.91
N PRO A 453 -11.95 15.01 26.88
CA PRO A 453 -12.04 16.16 27.77
C PRO A 453 -10.71 16.27 28.52
N SER A 454 -9.93 17.27 28.13
CA SER A 454 -8.81 17.78 28.91
C SER A 454 -9.40 18.48 30.14
N GLU A 455 -9.90 17.71 31.11
CA GLU A 455 -10.32 18.26 32.41
C GLU A 455 -9.12 18.69 33.26
N SER A 456 -7.90 18.29 32.91
CA SER A 456 -6.68 18.88 33.46
C SER A 456 -6.04 19.79 32.42
N GLY A 457 -6.09 21.10 32.65
CA GLY A 457 -5.37 22.13 31.88
C GLY A 457 -3.84 22.06 31.97
N ALA A 458 -3.27 20.86 32.06
CA ALA A 458 -1.88 20.61 31.74
C ALA A 458 -1.85 20.05 30.32
N ALA A 459 -1.13 20.73 29.44
CA ALA A 459 -0.67 20.20 28.16
C ALA A 459 0.36 19.06 28.35
N ALA A 460 0.10 18.17 29.31
CA ALA A 460 0.89 17.01 29.62
C ALA A 460 0.32 15.82 28.84
N ASP A 461 1.06 15.50 27.79
CA ASP A 461 1.28 14.15 27.31
C ASP A 461 0.06 13.44 26.72
N LYS A 462 -0.35 13.95 25.56
CA LYS A 462 -0.72 13.08 24.43
C LYS A 462 0.53 12.32 23.92
N GLU A 463 1.29 11.68 24.82
CA GLU A 463 2.34 10.76 24.41
C GLU A 463 1.66 9.60 23.68
N ASN A 464 2.04 9.42 22.43
CA ASN A 464 1.60 8.30 21.62
C ASN A 464 1.81 6.99 22.41
N LEU A 465 0.89 6.03 22.32
CA LEU A 465 1.01 4.70 22.95
C LEU A 465 2.37 4.05 22.63
N LYS A 466 2.92 4.34 21.45
CA LYS A 466 4.29 3.99 21.07
C LYS A 466 5.34 4.50 22.07
N ASN A 467 5.29 5.78 22.45
CA ASN A 467 6.23 6.40 23.38
C ASN A 467 6.10 5.82 24.79
N ILE A 468 4.86 5.51 25.22
CA ILE A 468 4.60 4.88 26.52
C ILE A 468 5.20 3.47 26.57
N ILE A 469 4.97 2.66 25.53
CA ILE A 469 5.56 1.31 25.41
C ILE A 469 7.08 1.41 25.37
N GLU A 470 7.65 2.31 24.58
CA GLU A 470 9.11 2.47 24.49
C GLU A 470 9.75 2.91 25.81
N LYS A 471 9.07 3.77 26.58
CA LYS A 471 9.50 4.20 27.92
C LYS A 471 9.46 3.04 28.91
N GLU A 472 8.37 2.28 28.92
CA GLU A 472 8.20 1.14 29.84
C GLU A 472 9.13 -0.03 29.49
N VAL A 473 9.42 -0.25 28.21
CA VAL A 473 10.44 -1.19 27.74
C VAL A 473 11.81 -0.77 28.24
N ARG A 474 12.16 0.52 28.11
CA ARG A 474 13.44 1.06 28.61
C ARG A 474 13.58 0.91 30.12
N ASP A 475 12.49 1.06 30.87
CA ASP A 475 12.51 0.89 32.32
C ASP A 475 12.54 -0.59 32.73
N SER A 476 11.82 -1.46 32.01
CA SER A 476 11.80 -2.91 32.28
C SER A 476 13.12 -3.59 31.91
N LEU A 477 13.80 -3.09 30.87
CA LEU A 477 15.10 -3.58 30.43
C LEU A 477 16.13 -3.56 31.56
N LYS A 478 16.09 -2.55 32.44
CA LYS A 478 17.00 -2.39 33.59
C LYS A 478 16.87 -3.51 34.64
N TYR A 479 15.78 -4.28 34.60
CA TYR A 479 15.45 -5.32 35.58
C TYR A 479 15.42 -6.72 34.98
N ASP A 480 15.60 -6.88 33.66
CA ASP A 480 15.64 -8.20 33.03
C ASP A 480 16.97 -8.90 33.39
N GLU A 481 16.88 -10.07 34.03
CA GLU A 481 18.05 -10.81 34.53
C GLU A 481 19.02 -11.19 33.41
N GLU A 482 18.51 -11.60 32.25
CA GLU A 482 19.33 -11.99 31.09
C GLU A 482 20.07 -10.77 30.53
N TYR A 483 19.39 -9.62 30.42
CA TYR A 483 20.01 -8.37 30.00
C TYR A 483 21.04 -7.88 31.01
N VAL A 484 20.73 -7.94 32.30
CA VAL A 484 21.64 -7.52 33.38
C VAL A 484 22.84 -8.46 33.48
N GLU A 485 22.68 -9.76 33.28
CA GLU A 485 23.77 -10.72 33.21
C GLU A 485 24.63 -10.48 31.97
N GLY A 486 24.04 -10.20 30.81
CA GLY A 486 24.76 -9.82 29.60
C GLY A 486 25.51 -8.50 29.75
N GLU A 487 24.90 -7.49 30.37
CA GLU A 487 25.54 -6.23 30.72
C GLU A 487 26.67 -6.45 31.73
N LYS A 488 26.50 -7.35 32.72
CA LYS A 488 27.53 -7.71 33.71
C LYS A 488 28.67 -8.53 33.10
N ALA A 489 28.37 -9.44 32.18
CA ALA A 489 29.37 -10.23 31.47
C ALA A 489 30.19 -9.33 30.56
N HIS A 490 29.52 -8.44 29.81
CA HIS A 490 30.20 -7.42 29.02
C HIS A 490 31.01 -6.48 29.89
N ALA A 491 30.44 -6.03 31.00
CA ALA A 491 31.14 -5.27 32.03
C ALA A 491 32.38 -5.98 32.57
N ALA A 492 32.30 -7.27 32.87
CA ALA A 492 33.43 -8.05 33.34
C ALA A 492 34.53 -8.16 32.27
N LEU A 493 34.15 -8.30 30.99
CA LEU A 493 35.10 -8.26 29.87
C LEU A 493 35.76 -6.88 29.74
N LEU A 494 35.01 -5.80 29.98
CA LEU A 494 35.56 -4.44 30.01
C LEU A 494 36.50 -4.23 31.19
N ASP A 495 36.18 -4.75 32.37
CA ASP A 495 37.04 -4.66 33.53
C ASP A 495 38.28 -5.54 33.39
N GLU A 496 38.15 -6.74 32.80
CA GLU A 496 39.28 -7.60 32.43
C GLU A 496 40.19 -6.88 31.44
N GLY A 497 39.60 -6.27 30.40
CA GLY A 497 40.29 -5.44 29.44
C GLY A 497 41.03 -4.27 30.08
N SER A 498 40.35 -3.49 30.93
CA SER A 498 40.96 -2.38 31.64
C SER A 498 42.05 -2.82 32.62
N THR A 499 41.87 -3.94 33.31
CA THR A 499 42.88 -4.50 34.23
C THR A 499 44.11 -4.95 33.46
N LYS A 500 43.90 -5.66 32.33
CA LYS A 500 44.98 -6.11 31.47
C LYS A 500 45.79 -4.95 30.90
N LEU A 501 45.10 -3.89 30.48
CA LEU A 501 45.75 -2.65 30.03
C LEU A 501 46.54 -1.99 31.17
N ALA A 502 46.06 -2.06 32.42
CA ALA A 502 46.75 -1.46 33.55
C ALA A 502 48.02 -2.24 33.91
N GLU A 503 47.96 -3.57 33.87
CA GLU A 503 49.12 -4.45 34.04
C GLU A 503 50.18 -4.20 32.95
N LEU A 504 49.74 -4.04 31.69
CA LEU A 504 50.63 -3.72 30.57
C LEU A 504 51.25 -2.32 30.68
N GLN A 505 50.50 -1.36 31.22
CA GLN A 505 50.97 -0.01 31.52
C GLN A 505 52.01 -0.02 32.65
N GLU A 506 51.80 -0.79 33.72
CA GLU A 506 52.76 -0.91 34.84
C GLU A 506 54.03 -1.68 34.46
N ALA A 507 53.91 -2.68 33.59
CA ALA A 507 55.06 -3.45 33.10
C ALA A 507 55.97 -2.61 32.16
N GLY A 508 55.53 -1.43 31.71
CA GLY A 508 56.28 -0.56 30.80
C GLY A 508 56.58 -1.19 29.43
N ASN A 509 55.84 -2.24 29.07
CA ASN A 509 56.11 -3.05 27.88
C ASN A 509 55.51 -2.47 26.60
N THR A 510 54.60 -1.49 26.72
CA THR A 510 53.87 -0.95 25.58
C THR A 510 53.87 0.59 25.62
N PRO A 511 54.64 1.27 24.74
CA PRO A 511 54.76 2.73 24.70
C PRO A 511 53.42 3.46 24.49
N VAL A 512 52.41 2.74 24.00
CA VAL A 512 51.07 3.26 23.74
C VAL A 512 50.29 3.47 25.05
N LEU A 513 50.60 2.70 26.09
CA LEU A 513 49.90 2.75 27.37
C LEU A 513 50.51 3.72 28.37
N ASP A 514 51.82 4.06 28.27
CA ASP A 514 52.55 4.91 29.23
C ASP A 514 51.87 6.25 29.57
N ASN A 515 50.99 6.76 28.71
CA ASN A 515 50.21 7.99 28.93
C ASN A 515 48.70 7.85 28.66
N ALA A 516 48.19 6.64 28.44
CA ALA A 516 46.77 6.42 28.18
C ALA A 516 46.00 6.29 29.50
N VAL A 517 44.92 7.07 29.64
CA VAL A 517 43.97 6.88 30.74
C VAL A 517 43.12 5.66 30.39
N ILE A 518 43.25 4.60 31.18
CA ILE A 518 42.46 3.39 31.00
C ILE A 518 41.03 3.70 31.46
N PRO A 519 40.03 3.61 30.58
CA PRO A 519 38.66 3.87 30.96
C PRO A 519 38.18 2.84 31.97
N THR A 520 37.61 3.29 33.08
CA THR A 520 36.91 2.41 34.03
C THR A 520 35.40 2.61 33.91
N GLY A 521 34.65 1.50 33.91
CA GLY A 521 33.19 1.47 33.88
C GLY A 521 32.55 1.29 32.51
N TYR A 522 31.22 1.27 32.49
CA TYR A 522 30.43 0.65 31.43
C TYR A 522 29.72 1.70 30.56
N SER A 523 30.26 1.97 29.38
CA SER A 523 29.57 2.68 28.31
C SER A 523 30.08 2.19 26.96
N ALA A 524 29.30 2.37 25.89
CA ALA A 524 29.74 1.97 24.54
C ALA A 524 31.05 2.67 24.14
N GLN A 525 31.19 3.95 24.47
CA GLN A 525 32.42 4.73 24.26
C GLN A 525 33.61 4.19 25.07
N LYS A 526 33.37 3.74 26.31
CA LYS A 526 34.43 3.11 27.13
C LYS A 526 34.80 1.73 26.60
N SER A 527 33.81 0.96 26.16
CA SER A 527 33.97 -0.35 25.53
C SER A 527 34.88 -0.27 24.30
N GLY A 528 34.52 0.58 23.34
CA GLY A 528 35.32 0.80 22.14
C GLY A 528 36.73 1.29 22.47
N ARG A 529 36.89 2.12 23.50
CA ARG A 529 38.20 2.61 23.92
C ARG A 529 39.07 1.54 24.59
N ILE A 530 38.48 0.63 25.36
CA ILE A 530 39.19 -0.50 25.97
C ILE A 530 39.62 -1.48 24.87
N THR A 531 38.74 -1.81 23.93
CA THR A 531 39.06 -2.63 22.73
C THR A 531 40.21 -2.01 21.94
N GLU A 532 40.13 -0.71 21.63
CA GLU A 532 41.14 -0.01 20.83
C GLU A 532 42.52 -0.05 21.51
N LEU A 533 42.57 0.16 22.83
CA LEU A 533 43.81 0.10 23.61
C LEU A 533 44.37 -1.32 23.70
N LEU A 534 43.53 -2.34 23.78
CA LEU A 534 43.95 -3.76 23.80
C LEU A 534 44.56 -4.15 22.46
N THR A 535 43.90 -3.80 21.36
CA THR A 535 44.42 -4.01 19.99
C THR A 535 45.77 -3.32 19.81
N GLN A 536 45.90 -2.06 20.24
CA GLN A 536 47.16 -1.31 20.16
C GLN A 536 48.27 -1.87 21.06
N SER A 537 47.91 -2.64 22.08
CA SER A 537 48.86 -3.27 22.99
C SER A 537 49.23 -4.70 22.59
N GLY A 538 48.71 -5.19 21.46
CA GLY A 538 48.92 -6.55 20.97
C GLY A 538 48.01 -7.61 21.60
N GLU A 539 47.08 -7.22 22.48
CA GLU A 539 46.10 -8.10 23.13
C GLU A 539 44.84 -8.26 22.25
N ASN A 540 45.05 -8.66 20.99
CA ASN A 540 43.99 -8.74 19.98
C ASN A 540 42.90 -9.75 20.36
N GLU A 541 43.25 -10.84 21.07
CA GLU A 541 42.26 -11.82 21.53
C GLU A 541 41.28 -11.24 22.54
N LEU A 542 41.76 -10.42 23.48
CA LEU A 542 40.89 -9.79 24.49
C LEU A 542 40.09 -8.64 23.88
N ALA A 543 40.68 -7.89 22.95
CA ALA A 543 39.96 -6.89 22.16
C ALA A 543 38.81 -7.54 21.38
N LYS A 544 39.07 -8.65 20.69
CA LYS A 544 38.06 -9.43 19.96
C LYS A 544 36.96 -9.93 20.91
N LYS A 545 37.32 -10.50 22.07
CA LYS A 545 36.34 -10.92 23.09
C LYS A 545 35.43 -9.79 23.57
N ILE A 546 35.95 -8.56 23.72
CA ILE A 546 35.12 -7.40 24.09
C ILE A 546 34.21 -6.98 22.94
N THR A 547 34.70 -6.98 21.70
CA THR A 547 33.88 -6.68 20.52
C THR A 547 32.77 -7.72 20.34
N ASP A 548 33.12 -9.00 20.42
CA ASP A 548 32.18 -10.12 20.38
C ASP A 548 31.18 -10.00 21.55
N GLY A 549 31.65 -9.63 22.74
CA GLY A 549 30.82 -9.34 23.91
C GLY A 549 29.85 -8.18 23.69
N ALA A 550 30.26 -7.11 23.01
CA ALA A 550 29.42 -5.97 22.67
C ALA A 550 28.37 -6.33 21.59
N ALA A 551 28.77 -7.14 20.59
CA ALA A 551 27.86 -7.67 19.57
C ALA A 551 26.82 -8.60 20.20
N GLN A 552 27.25 -9.52 21.07
CA GLN A 552 26.37 -10.39 21.85
C GLN A 552 25.44 -9.57 22.75
N ARG A 553 25.94 -8.53 23.42
CA ARG A 553 25.14 -7.58 24.21
C ARG A 553 24.10 -6.84 23.35
N ASN A 554 24.44 -6.41 22.14
CA ASN A 554 23.51 -5.73 21.24
C ASN A 554 22.43 -6.67 20.68
N LEU A 555 22.82 -7.89 20.30
CA LEU A 555 21.88 -8.95 19.91
C LEU A 555 20.97 -9.32 21.08
N LEU A 556 21.52 -9.41 22.28
CA LEU A 556 20.79 -9.67 23.51
C LEU A 556 19.83 -8.50 23.83
N HIS A 557 20.28 -7.25 23.72
CA HIS A 557 19.45 -6.07 23.89
C HIS A 557 18.31 -6.05 22.85
N LYS A 558 18.58 -6.29 21.56
CA LYS A 558 17.54 -6.37 20.53
C LYS A 558 16.53 -7.48 20.82
N ARG A 559 17.01 -8.67 21.20
CA ARG A 559 16.17 -9.83 21.55
C ARG A 559 15.30 -9.56 22.78
N ILE A 560 15.89 -9.04 23.86
CA ILE A 560 15.19 -8.75 25.11
C ILE A 560 14.28 -7.55 24.94
N ARG A 561 14.68 -6.51 24.21
CA ARG A 561 13.80 -5.38 23.86
C ARG A 561 12.59 -5.87 23.09
N ARG A 562 12.75 -6.75 22.10
CA ARG A 562 11.64 -7.37 21.35
C ARG A 562 10.76 -8.22 22.27
N LYS A 563 11.35 -9.03 23.15
CA LYS A 563 10.65 -9.83 24.16
C LYS A 563 9.85 -8.95 25.12
N LEU A 564 10.46 -7.93 25.72
CA LEU A 564 9.83 -6.97 26.63
C LEU A 564 8.78 -6.11 25.92
N GLN A 565 9.02 -5.67 24.68
CA GLN A 565 8.01 -5.00 23.86
C GLN A 565 6.80 -5.88 23.67
N LYS A 566 7.01 -7.16 23.36
CA LYS A 566 5.92 -8.15 23.25
C LYS A 566 5.20 -8.34 24.59
N GLU A 567 5.93 -8.58 25.68
CA GLU A 567 5.36 -8.80 27.02
C GLU A 567 4.61 -7.57 27.56
N ILE A 568 5.16 -6.37 27.39
CA ILE A 568 4.53 -5.11 27.82
C ILE A 568 3.32 -4.81 26.95
N ARG A 569 3.40 -5.03 25.63
CA ARG A 569 2.24 -4.89 24.73
C ARG A 569 1.15 -5.89 25.11
N GLU A 570 1.49 -7.14 25.42
CA GLU A 570 0.55 -8.16 25.90
C GLU A 570 -0.04 -7.80 27.27
N ARG A 571 0.77 -7.31 28.21
CA ARG A 571 0.31 -6.90 29.55
C ARG A 571 -0.57 -5.66 29.47
N LYS A 572 -0.16 -4.61 28.75
CA LYS A 572 -0.98 -3.41 28.53
C LYS A 572 -2.27 -3.75 27.78
N GLY A 573 -2.21 -4.66 26.82
CA GLY A 573 -3.40 -5.24 26.20
C GLY A 573 -4.31 -5.94 27.20
N LYS A 574 -3.77 -6.75 28.12
CA LYS A 574 -4.52 -7.41 29.21
C LYS A 574 -5.08 -6.41 30.23
N GLU A 575 -4.31 -5.39 30.64
CA GLU A 575 -4.75 -4.31 31.54
C GLU A 575 -5.89 -3.52 30.89
N GLN A 576 -5.77 -3.18 29.61
CA GLN A 576 -6.81 -2.49 28.86
C GLN A 576 -8.05 -3.37 28.69
N ARG A 577 -7.89 -4.67 28.41
CA ARG A 577 -9.00 -5.64 28.41
C ARG A 577 -9.66 -5.78 29.79
N ALA A 578 -8.88 -5.76 30.87
CA ALA A 578 -9.39 -5.83 32.24
C ALA A 578 -10.14 -4.56 32.62
N LEU A 579 -9.61 -3.38 32.29
CA LEU A 579 -10.29 -2.09 32.43
C LEU A 579 -11.57 -2.05 31.61
N LEU A 580 -11.56 -2.57 30.38
CA LEU A 580 -12.76 -2.70 29.55
C LEU A 580 -13.77 -3.66 30.17
N LYS A 581 -13.32 -4.77 30.77
CA LYS A 581 -14.16 -5.73 31.51
C LYS A 581 -14.74 -5.14 32.80
N GLU A 582 -13.96 -4.32 33.49
CA GLU A 582 -14.37 -3.58 34.68
C GLU A 582 -15.37 -2.47 34.32
N ASN A 583 -15.13 -1.72 33.24
CA ASN A 583 -16.05 -0.72 32.72
C ASN A 583 -17.35 -1.35 32.21
N THR A 584 -17.29 -2.50 31.53
CA THR A 584 -18.48 -3.24 31.10
C THR A 584 -19.23 -3.92 32.24
N SER A 585 -18.56 -4.33 33.31
CA SER A 585 -19.22 -4.87 34.52
C SER A 585 -19.77 -3.77 35.44
N SER A 586 -19.12 -2.61 35.48
CA SER A 586 -19.60 -1.39 36.16
C SER A 586 -20.81 -0.80 35.45
N ALA A 587 -20.82 -0.82 34.11
CA ALA A 587 -22.00 -0.49 33.31
C ALA A 587 -23.17 -1.49 33.49
N ARG A 588 -22.91 -2.67 34.06
CA ARG A 588 -23.94 -3.66 34.43
C ARG A 588 -24.48 -3.49 35.86
N GLN A 589 -23.86 -2.67 36.72
CA GLN A 589 -24.35 -2.41 38.06
C GLN A 589 -25.25 -1.15 38.07
N VAL A 590 -26.44 -1.29 38.68
CA VAL A 590 -27.55 -0.31 38.83
C VAL A 590 -28.46 -0.27 37.58
N VAL A 591 -29.68 -0.83 37.59
CA VAL A 591 -30.80 -0.52 38.50
C VAL A 591 -31.52 -1.82 38.90
N ASN A 592 -31.76 -1.97 40.21
CA ASN A 592 -32.52 -3.09 40.78
C ASN A 592 -33.90 -2.59 41.25
N PRO A 593 -34.97 -2.65 40.45
CA PRO A 593 -36.33 -2.58 40.96
C PRO A 593 -36.99 -3.96 40.85
N LYS A 594 -37.52 -4.41 41.98
CA LYS A 594 -38.28 -5.66 42.13
C LYS A 594 -39.50 -5.65 41.19
N GLY A 595 -39.43 -6.43 40.12
CA GLY A 595 -40.55 -6.65 39.20
C GLY A 595 -40.20 -7.77 38.21
N TYR A 596 -41.09 -8.74 38.08
CA TYR A 596 -40.94 -9.96 37.29
C TYR A 596 -40.66 -9.65 35.80
N GLN A 597 -39.50 -10.07 35.27
CA GLN A 597 -39.18 -10.01 33.84
C GLN A 597 -39.40 -11.37 33.14
N PRO A 598 -39.90 -11.39 31.90
CA PRO A 598 -40.04 -12.61 31.09
C PRO A 598 -38.67 -13.15 30.65
N LYS A 599 -38.51 -14.48 30.66
CA LYS A 599 -37.31 -15.16 30.15
C LYS A 599 -37.22 -14.98 28.63
N ASN A 600 -36.09 -14.45 28.17
CA ASN A 600 -35.61 -14.31 26.78
C ASN A 600 -36.09 -13.10 25.97
N VAL A 601 -35.97 -11.90 26.54
CA VAL A 601 -35.92 -10.64 25.76
C VAL A 601 -34.60 -9.93 26.08
N THR A 602 -33.58 -10.09 25.23
CA THR A 602 -32.38 -9.24 25.20
C THR A 602 -32.73 -7.94 24.49
N ALA A 603 -32.67 -6.82 25.21
CA ALA A 603 -32.80 -5.49 24.62
C ALA A 603 -31.58 -5.18 23.72
N PRO A 604 -31.76 -4.58 22.53
CA PRO A 604 -30.70 -4.17 21.62
C PRO A 604 -30.12 -2.82 22.05
N GLY A 605 -28.79 -2.69 22.14
CA GLY A 605 -28.15 -1.40 22.39
C GLY A 605 -26.81 -1.39 23.12
N ALA A 606 -26.29 -2.52 23.60
CA ALA A 606 -24.88 -2.61 23.99
C ALA A 606 -24.09 -3.08 22.77
N ILE A 607 -23.40 -2.15 22.09
CA ILE A 607 -22.40 -2.51 21.09
C ILE A 607 -21.30 -3.27 21.82
N ASP A 608 -21.10 -4.52 21.40
CA ASP A 608 -20.00 -5.37 21.83
C ASP A 608 -18.70 -4.77 21.28
N LEU A 609 -18.11 -3.86 22.06
CA LEU A 609 -16.86 -3.18 21.73
C LEU A 609 -15.62 -4.07 21.94
N GLY A 610 -15.78 -5.30 22.45
CA GLY A 610 -14.66 -6.21 22.73
C GLY A 610 -13.84 -6.54 21.49
N ASP A 611 -14.50 -6.87 20.38
CA ASP A 611 -13.85 -7.36 19.16
C ASP A 611 -13.22 -6.22 18.32
N SER A 612 -13.76 -4.99 18.40
CA SER A 612 -13.25 -3.84 17.64
C SER A 612 -12.00 -3.22 18.23
N THR A 613 -11.82 -3.28 19.56
CA THR A 613 -10.59 -2.81 20.22
C THR A 613 -9.47 -3.82 20.15
N ASP A 614 -9.80 -5.13 20.15
CA ASP A 614 -8.81 -6.19 19.91
C ASP A 614 -8.25 -6.13 18.49
N ALA A 615 -9.07 -5.75 17.49
CA ALA A 615 -8.61 -5.48 16.13
C ALA A 615 -7.71 -4.22 16.02
N ALA A 616 -8.00 -3.15 16.78
CA ALA A 616 -7.19 -1.93 16.79
C ALA A 616 -5.82 -2.13 17.48
N LEU A 617 -5.78 -2.94 18.55
CA LEU A 617 -4.54 -3.35 19.21
C LEU A 617 -3.72 -4.35 18.39
N ALA A 618 -4.37 -5.24 17.62
CA ALA A 618 -3.71 -6.09 16.64
C ALA A 618 -3.04 -5.23 15.54
N THR A 619 -3.72 -4.22 15.01
CA THR A 619 -3.14 -3.32 13.98
C THR A 619 -1.89 -2.56 14.48
N LEU A 620 -1.77 -2.29 15.79
CA LEU A 620 -0.58 -1.72 16.43
C LEU A 620 0.50 -2.76 16.78
N ALA A 621 0.13 -4.04 16.87
CA ALA A 621 1.07 -5.14 17.00
C ALA A 621 1.72 -5.52 15.65
N GLU A 622 1.13 -5.06 14.54
CA GLU A 622 1.40 -5.47 13.16
C GLU A 622 2.07 -4.41 12.28
N THR A 623 2.54 -3.27 12.82
CA THR A 623 3.56 -2.50 12.08
C THR A 623 4.83 -3.35 12.02
N PRO A 624 5.21 -3.89 10.85
CA PRO A 624 6.49 -4.57 10.70
C PRO A 624 7.62 -3.56 10.96
N ASP A 625 8.73 -4.01 11.55
CA ASP A 625 10.02 -3.34 11.32
C ASP A 625 10.18 -3.26 9.79
N GLU A 626 10.44 -2.07 9.24
CA GLU A 626 10.45 -1.75 7.80
C GLU A 626 11.60 -2.40 6.99
N ASP A 627 12.07 -3.60 7.34
CA ASP A 627 13.06 -4.36 6.56
C ASP A 627 12.74 -5.88 6.46
N SER A 628 11.48 -6.23 6.24
CA SER A 628 11.15 -7.56 5.70
C SER A 628 10.12 -7.45 4.59
N GLU A 629 10.58 -7.61 3.36
CA GLU A 629 9.73 -7.92 2.21
C GLU A 629 8.87 -9.16 2.52
N GLU A 630 7.57 -9.11 2.19
CA GLU A 630 6.87 -10.16 1.44
C GLU A 630 5.38 -9.81 1.23
N GLU A 631 4.94 -10.07 0.00
CA GLU A 631 3.61 -9.85 -0.57
C GLU A 631 2.49 -10.55 0.21
N GLN A 632 1.30 -9.93 0.30
CA GLN A 632 0.06 -10.69 0.50
C GLN A 632 -1.17 -9.81 0.31
N ASP A 633 -1.78 -9.65 -0.88
CA ASP A 633 -3.05 -8.91 -1.00
C ASP A 633 -4.28 -9.82 -0.98
N VAL A 634 -5.12 -9.61 0.05
CA VAL A 634 -6.37 -10.31 0.34
C VAL A 634 -7.56 -9.61 -0.34
N ASP A 635 -8.31 -10.43 -1.07
CA ASP A 635 -9.39 -10.18 -2.05
C ASP A 635 -10.71 -9.62 -1.47
N GLU A 636 -11.58 -9.09 -2.35
CA GLU A 636 -13.02 -8.91 -2.05
C GLU A 636 -13.92 -9.07 -3.32
N GLU A 637 -14.48 -10.28 -3.46
CA GLU A 637 -15.84 -10.68 -3.95
C GLU A 637 -16.21 -10.54 -5.46
N VAL A 638 -16.69 -11.53 -6.25
CA VAL A 638 -17.62 -12.71 -6.11
C VAL A 638 -19.01 -12.27 -5.62
N LEU A 639 -20.15 -12.25 -6.32
CA LEU A 639 -20.81 -12.96 -7.45
C LEU A 639 -21.94 -12.01 -7.98
N GLU A 640 -22.43 -12.00 -9.23
CA GLU A 640 -23.35 -12.98 -9.86
C GLU A 640 -23.65 -12.60 -11.34
N LYS A 641 -23.94 -13.62 -12.16
CA LYS A 641 -24.58 -13.65 -13.51
C LYS A 641 -26.01 -14.21 -13.31
N GLU A 642 -27.04 -14.12 -14.15
CA GLU A 642 -27.34 -13.62 -15.49
C GLU A 642 -28.89 -13.62 -15.59
N ASP A 643 -29.50 -12.69 -16.32
CA ASP A 643 -30.63 -13.02 -17.21
C ASP A 643 -30.77 -11.91 -18.26
N ALA A 644 -30.97 -12.33 -19.51
CA ALA A 644 -31.05 -11.49 -20.69
C ALA A 644 -32.44 -11.65 -21.31
N ALA A 645 -33.34 -10.70 -21.07
CA ALA A 645 -34.47 -10.38 -21.95
C ALA A 645 -35.23 -9.18 -21.38
N ASN A 646 -34.92 -7.96 -21.86
CA ASN A 646 -35.93 -6.95 -22.16
C ASN A 646 -35.26 -5.77 -22.86
N ALA A 647 -35.82 -5.39 -24.00
CA ALA A 647 -35.45 -4.18 -24.72
C ALA A 647 -35.69 -2.98 -23.79
N ARG A 648 -34.66 -2.16 -23.58
CA ARG A 648 -34.82 -0.83 -22.99
C ARG A 648 -35.75 -0.03 -23.91
N GLN A 649 -37.00 0.13 -23.51
CA GLN A 649 -37.75 1.33 -23.88
C GLN A 649 -37.09 2.49 -23.13
N GLU A 650 -36.72 3.52 -23.86
CA GLU A 650 -36.31 4.79 -23.28
C GLU A 650 -37.45 5.29 -22.36
N PRO A 651 -37.14 5.96 -21.24
CA PRO A 651 -38.19 6.50 -20.39
C PRO A 651 -39.02 7.52 -21.19
N GLU A 652 -40.35 7.38 -21.20
CA GLU A 652 -41.28 8.31 -21.88
C GLU A 652 -41.11 9.78 -21.41
N SER A 653 -40.35 10.03 -20.34
CA SER A 653 -40.00 11.36 -19.85
C SER A 653 -38.99 12.14 -20.72
N TRP A 654 -38.52 11.57 -21.83
CA TRP A 654 -37.57 12.21 -22.76
C TRP A 654 -38.21 12.65 -24.09
N GLU A 655 -39.45 12.25 -24.39
CA GLU A 655 -40.21 12.80 -25.51
C GLU A 655 -40.73 14.20 -25.15
N GLY A 656 -40.01 15.24 -25.57
CA GLY A 656 -40.48 16.63 -25.49
C GLY A 656 -39.50 17.67 -24.97
N LEU A 657 -38.24 17.32 -24.70
CA LEU A 657 -37.23 18.32 -24.39
C LEU A 657 -36.87 19.10 -25.66
N PRO A 658 -37.02 20.45 -25.68
CA PRO A 658 -36.60 21.26 -26.82
C PRO A 658 -35.07 21.17 -27.00
N GLU A 659 -34.58 21.28 -28.25
CA GLU A 659 -33.15 21.16 -28.61
C GLU A 659 -32.23 22.13 -27.84
N ASN A 660 -32.77 23.15 -27.17
CA ASN A 660 -32.03 24.07 -26.31
C ASN A 660 -32.63 24.07 -24.89
N VAL A 661 -32.04 23.29 -23.98
CA VAL A 661 -32.33 23.36 -22.55
C VAL A 661 -31.45 24.43 -21.92
N GLN A 662 -31.99 25.63 -21.68
CA GLN A 662 -31.34 26.62 -20.81
C GLN A 662 -31.43 26.12 -19.36
N ILE A 663 -30.32 25.61 -18.84
CA ILE A 663 -30.20 25.20 -17.44
C ILE A 663 -30.16 26.47 -16.58
N GLN A 664 -31.28 26.83 -15.97
CA GLN A 664 -31.31 27.84 -14.92
C GLN A 664 -30.63 27.28 -13.66
N ILE A 665 -29.43 27.74 -13.40
CA ILE A 665 -28.72 27.54 -12.13
C ILE A 665 -29.40 28.46 -11.10
N GLY A 666 -30.26 27.89 -10.25
CA GLY A 666 -30.71 28.39 -8.93
C GLY A 666 -31.20 29.84 -8.79
N SER A 667 -32.44 30.03 -8.33
CA SER A 667 -33.03 31.33 -7.96
C SER A 667 -33.86 31.15 -6.67
N PRO A 668 -34.32 32.20 -5.96
CA PRO A 668 -33.70 33.46 -5.53
C PRO A 668 -33.87 33.69 -4.01
N GLU A 669 -32.93 34.40 -3.36
CA GLU A 669 -33.30 35.31 -2.27
C GLU A 669 -32.28 36.46 -2.07
N ASP A 670 -31.07 36.35 -2.63
CA ASP A 670 -30.19 37.51 -2.86
C ASP A 670 -29.94 37.70 -4.37
N LEU A 671 -30.67 38.66 -4.95
CA LEU A 671 -30.72 38.98 -6.38
C LEU A 671 -29.64 39.98 -6.84
N GLU A 672 -28.56 40.17 -6.07
CA GLU A 672 -27.43 41.02 -6.44
C GLU A 672 -26.09 40.24 -6.43
N ALA A 673 -26.01 39.18 -7.24
CA ALA A 673 -24.98 39.00 -8.29
C ALA A 673 -24.82 37.50 -8.64
N PRO A 674 -25.11 37.08 -9.88
CA PRO A 674 -24.55 35.84 -10.41
C PRO A 674 -23.02 36.02 -10.47
N GLY A 675 -22.30 35.40 -9.54
CA GLY A 675 -20.84 35.31 -9.54
C GLY A 675 -20.13 36.67 -9.60
N SER A 676 -20.13 37.43 -8.50
CA SER A 676 -19.37 38.69 -8.43
C SER A 676 -17.92 38.48 -8.89
N GLU A 677 -17.32 39.46 -9.57
CA GLU A 677 -15.89 39.46 -9.94
C GLU A 677 -14.99 39.04 -8.76
N ALA A 678 -15.38 39.41 -7.53
CA ALA A 678 -14.73 39.01 -6.29
C ALA A 678 -14.66 37.48 -6.08
N GLN A 679 -15.71 36.72 -6.43
CA GLN A 679 -15.69 35.25 -6.36
C GLN A 679 -14.75 34.65 -7.39
N ALA A 680 -14.74 35.18 -8.62
CA ALA A 680 -13.78 34.77 -9.65
C ALA A 680 -12.34 35.08 -9.22
N GLU A 681 -12.10 36.21 -8.55
CA GLU A 681 -10.81 36.60 -7.99
C GLU A 681 -10.37 35.71 -6.82
N VAL A 682 -11.26 35.33 -5.90
CA VAL A 682 -10.97 34.36 -4.82
C VAL A 682 -10.58 33.00 -5.40
N ARG A 683 -11.28 32.55 -6.44
CA ARG A 683 -10.97 31.29 -7.14
C ARG A 683 -9.62 31.34 -7.83
N LEU A 684 -9.33 32.44 -8.52
CA LEU A 684 -8.04 32.65 -9.16
C LEU A 684 -6.91 32.74 -8.11
N THR A 685 -7.15 33.37 -6.97
CA THR A 685 -6.19 33.42 -5.85
C THR A 685 -5.90 32.03 -5.31
N PHE A 686 -6.93 31.25 -4.99
CA PHE A 686 -6.77 29.85 -4.57
C PHE A 686 -6.02 29.03 -5.61
N LEU A 687 -6.35 29.19 -6.89
CA LEU A 687 -5.69 28.48 -7.98
C LEU A 687 -4.19 28.83 -8.06
N LYS A 688 -3.84 30.11 -7.92
CA LYS A 688 -2.44 30.57 -7.85
C LYS A 688 -1.74 29.97 -6.64
N ASP A 689 -2.35 30.01 -5.46
CA ASP A 689 -1.77 29.44 -4.24
C ASP A 689 -1.55 27.94 -4.38
N PHE A 690 -2.54 27.23 -4.93
CA PHE A 690 -2.44 25.81 -5.20
C PHE A 690 -1.32 25.51 -6.20
N VAL A 691 -1.24 26.20 -7.34
CA VAL A 691 -0.17 26.00 -8.35
C VAL A 691 1.21 26.37 -7.80
N ASN A 692 1.32 27.50 -7.10
CA ASN A 692 2.58 28.01 -6.54
C ASN A 692 3.06 27.20 -5.34
N HIS A 693 2.19 26.43 -4.69
CA HIS A 693 2.59 25.44 -3.69
C HIS A 693 3.28 24.26 -4.38
N ALA A 694 4.52 24.47 -4.79
CA ALA A 694 5.38 23.46 -5.35
C ALA A 694 6.21 22.81 -4.23
N ASP A 695 6.95 21.76 -4.59
CA ASP A 695 8.06 21.31 -3.75
C ASP A 695 8.94 22.51 -3.46
N SER A 696 9.35 22.68 -2.20
CA SER A 696 10.25 23.76 -1.86
C SER A 696 11.48 23.70 -2.77
N ASP A 697 11.83 24.83 -3.41
CA ASP A 697 13.06 25.02 -4.21
C ASP A 697 14.30 24.99 -3.30
N ILE A 698 14.35 24.07 -2.33
CA ILE A 698 15.59 23.73 -1.67
C ILE A 698 16.45 23.16 -2.79
N PRO A 699 17.53 23.86 -3.20
CA PRO A 699 18.32 23.42 -4.33
C PRO A 699 18.76 21.99 -4.07
N LEU A 700 18.28 21.01 -4.83
CA LEU A 700 18.79 19.65 -4.69
C LEU A 700 20.26 19.56 -5.12
N SER A 701 20.79 20.63 -5.73
CA SER A 701 22.17 20.79 -6.17
C SER A 701 22.61 22.26 -6.11
N GLY A 702 23.91 22.51 -6.03
CA GLY A 702 24.42 23.87 -5.92
C GLY A 702 24.40 24.43 -4.49
N LEU A 703 24.04 23.62 -3.50
CA LEU A 703 24.04 24.00 -2.10
C LEU A 703 25.47 24.24 -1.63
N THR A 704 25.68 25.27 -0.82
CA THR A 704 26.95 25.45 -0.10
C THR A 704 26.73 25.00 1.33
N CYS A 705 27.72 24.37 1.94
CA CYS A 705 27.57 23.96 3.32
C CYS A 705 27.64 25.20 4.25
N PRO A 706 26.58 25.52 5.01
CA PRO A 706 26.56 26.71 5.87
C PRO A 706 27.62 26.61 6.97
N LEU A 707 27.89 25.40 7.47
CA LEU A 707 28.92 25.16 8.48
C LEU A 707 30.33 25.41 7.93
N CYS A 708 30.62 25.03 6.68
CA CYS A 708 31.89 25.37 6.01
C CYS A 708 32.03 26.89 5.78
N ALA A 709 30.96 27.55 5.34
CA ALA A 709 30.98 28.99 5.07
C ALA A 709 31.33 29.80 6.33
N ILE A 710 30.72 29.45 7.47
CA ILE A 710 30.89 30.12 8.76
C ILE A 710 32.23 29.74 9.41
N ASP A 711 32.74 28.52 9.23
CA ASP A 711 33.98 28.06 9.84
C ASP A 711 35.20 28.83 9.28
N PRO A 712 35.87 29.69 10.07
CA PRO A 712 37.00 30.50 9.59
C PRO A 712 38.24 29.65 9.25
N THR A 713 38.26 28.38 9.64
CA THR A 713 39.39 27.46 9.45
C THR A 713 39.35 26.70 8.12
N VAL A 714 38.21 26.74 7.41
CA VAL A 714 38.01 26.11 6.10
C VAL A 714 38.57 27.01 4.99
N LYS A 715 39.24 26.43 3.99
CA LYS A 715 39.82 27.18 2.87
C LYS A 715 38.74 27.81 2.00
N ALA A 716 39.04 28.97 1.38
CA ALA A 716 38.09 29.70 0.55
C ALA A 716 37.51 28.86 -0.62
N GLU A 717 38.31 27.96 -1.20
CA GLU A 717 37.87 27.04 -2.26
C GLU A 717 36.80 26.06 -1.77
N ASP A 718 36.99 25.46 -0.58
CA ASP A 718 36.05 24.50 0.03
C ASP A 718 34.76 25.18 0.51
N LYS A 719 34.83 26.45 0.93
CA LYS A 719 33.66 27.26 1.28
C LYS A 719 32.74 27.54 0.09
N LEU A 720 33.32 27.61 -1.10
CA LEU A 720 32.60 27.84 -2.35
C LEU A 720 32.18 26.52 -3.03
N ALA A 721 32.51 25.37 -2.45
CA ALA A 721 32.13 24.06 -2.97
C ALA A 721 30.62 23.87 -2.97
N LYS A 722 30.12 23.32 -4.08
CA LYS A 722 28.69 23.12 -4.34
C LYS A 722 28.32 21.65 -4.21
N TRP A 723 27.26 21.36 -3.48
CA TRP A 723 26.79 20.02 -3.10
C TRP A 723 25.40 19.72 -3.67
N THR A 724 25.09 18.44 -3.87
CA THR A 724 23.71 17.94 -4.00
C THR A 724 23.12 17.68 -2.61
N LEU A 725 21.79 17.72 -2.41
CA LEU A 725 21.18 17.58 -1.08
C LEU A 725 21.64 16.31 -0.36
N SER A 726 21.58 15.14 -1.01
CA SER A 726 22.08 13.89 -0.40
C SER A 726 23.57 13.94 -0.04
N LYS A 727 24.40 14.57 -0.88
CA LYS A 727 25.83 14.75 -0.62
C LYS A 727 26.09 15.79 0.45
N LEU A 728 25.22 16.79 0.56
CA LEU A 728 25.28 17.80 1.60
C LEU A 728 24.87 17.16 2.93
N ASP A 729 23.82 16.36 2.99
CA ASP A 729 23.40 15.64 4.19
C ASP A 729 24.53 14.73 4.66
N TYR A 730 25.12 13.94 3.76
CA TYR A 730 26.32 13.14 4.06
C TYR A 730 27.53 13.99 4.48
N HIS A 731 27.72 15.17 3.89
CA HIS A 731 28.80 16.10 4.28
C HIS A 731 28.56 16.75 5.65
N LEU A 732 27.29 17.05 5.97
CA LEU A 732 26.85 17.65 7.22
C LEU A 732 26.95 16.64 8.38
N THR A 733 26.62 15.38 8.13
CA THR A 733 26.82 14.27 9.08
C THR A 733 28.29 13.87 9.17
N GLY A 734 29.07 14.05 8.11
CA GLY A 734 30.48 13.70 8.06
C GLY A 734 31.40 14.49 9.01
N LYS A 735 32.63 13.97 9.18
CA LYS A 735 33.62 14.45 10.16
C LYS A 735 34.13 15.89 9.95
N ILE A 736 33.87 16.51 8.81
CA ILE A 736 34.51 17.78 8.41
C ILE A 736 34.12 18.96 9.29
N HIS A 737 32.89 18.95 9.83
CA HIS A 737 32.34 19.99 10.70
C HIS A 737 32.53 19.72 12.18
N THR A 738 33.14 18.58 12.52
CA THR A 738 33.45 18.28 13.91
C THR A 738 34.40 19.34 14.46
N ARG A 739 34.15 19.75 15.71
CA ARG A 739 34.95 20.77 16.39
C ARG A 739 36.44 20.42 16.43
N GLU A 740 36.74 19.13 16.43
CA GLU A 740 38.09 18.61 16.35
C GLU A 740 38.80 18.96 15.05
N GLU A 741 38.15 18.72 13.91
CA GLU A 741 38.72 19.07 12.61
C GLU A 741 38.85 20.59 12.45
N GLN A 742 37.93 21.38 13.02
CA GLN A 742 38.08 22.85 13.09
C GLN A 742 39.35 23.25 13.82
N LEU A 743 39.59 22.70 15.01
CA LEU A 743 40.78 23.01 15.81
C LEU A 743 42.07 22.54 15.11
N LYS A 744 42.07 21.35 14.48
CA LYS A 744 43.21 20.87 13.68
C LYS A 744 43.56 21.85 12.57
N ARG A 745 42.55 22.36 11.86
CA ARG A 745 42.72 23.34 10.79
C ARG A 745 43.19 24.69 11.33
N ALA A 746 42.61 25.19 12.42
CA ALA A 746 43.02 26.44 13.07
C ALA A 746 44.51 26.42 13.49
N ILE A 747 44.91 25.36 14.20
CA ILE A 747 46.27 25.23 14.72
C ILE A 747 47.29 25.12 13.57
N LYS A 748 46.91 24.44 12.48
CA LYS A 748 47.74 24.34 11.28
C LYS A 748 47.86 25.69 10.55
N ALA A 749 46.80 26.49 10.53
CA ALA A 749 46.79 27.81 9.89
C ALA A 749 47.62 28.85 10.65
N ASP A 750 47.56 28.83 11.99
CA ASP A 750 48.36 29.73 12.82
C ASP A 750 49.86 29.44 12.70
N GLY A 751 50.25 28.16 12.51
CA GLY A 751 51.63 27.76 12.24
C GLY A 751 52.64 28.06 13.35
N ILE A 752 52.15 28.54 14.51
CA ILE A 752 52.96 28.93 15.66
C ILE A 752 53.09 27.73 16.61
N PHE A 753 54.31 27.26 16.78
CA PHE A 753 54.63 26.20 17.74
C PHE A 753 55.67 26.69 18.77
N PRO A 754 55.55 26.29 20.05
CA PRO A 754 54.53 25.38 20.59
C PRO A 754 53.16 26.05 20.77
N VAL A 755 52.08 25.30 20.49
CA VAL A 755 50.69 25.75 20.64
C VAL A 755 50.30 25.54 22.10
N ILE A 756 49.83 26.59 22.76
CA ILE A 756 49.50 26.53 24.19
C ILE A 756 48.02 26.25 24.34
N CYS A 757 47.66 25.22 25.13
CA CYS A 757 46.27 24.93 25.45
C CYS A 757 45.63 26.14 26.17
N PRO A 758 44.48 26.65 25.70
CA PRO A 758 43.88 27.84 26.28
C PRO A 758 43.39 27.63 27.72
N ASP A 759 43.05 26.41 28.12
CA ASP A 759 42.48 26.11 29.43
C ASP A 759 43.56 25.79 30.46
N CYS A 760 44.42 24.80 30.20
CA CYS A 760 45.47 24.38 31.15
C CYS A 760 46.83 25.06 30.95
N LYS A 761 46.99 25.90 29.90
CA LYS A 761 48.21 26.64 29.55
C LYS A 761 49.45 25.77 29.25
N LEU A 762 49.26 24.49 28.92
CA LEU A 762 50.37 23.61 28.55
C LEU A 762 50.79 23.77 27.08
N PRO A 763 52.10 23.86 26.77
CA PRO A 763 52.61 24.02 25.41
C PRO A 763 52.77 22.66 24.69
N PHE A 764 52.27 22.56 23.45
CA PHE A 764 52.31 21.37 22.61
C PHE A 764 53.08 21.62 21.32
N LYS A 765 53.88 20.62 20.91
CA LYS A 765 54.84 20.77 19.80
C LYS A 765 54.21 20.67 18.41
N ASP A 766 53.03 20.05 18.29
CA ASP A 766 52.30 19.90 17.03
C ASP A 766 50.78 19.90 17.26
N SER A 767 50.02 20.02 16.16
CA SER A 767 48.55 20.09 16.19
C SER A 767 47.89 18.77 16.65
N ARG A 768 48.49 17.61 16.36
CA ARG A 768 47.93 16.31 16.78
C ARG A 768 48.04 16.14 18.28
N ALA A 769 49.17 16.55 18.87
CA ALA A 769 49.43 16.46 20.29
C ALA A 769 48.45 17.34 21.08
N ILE A 770 48.22 18.58 20.66
CA ILE A 770 47.24 19.44 21.35
C ILE A 770 45.80 18.96 21.13
N ILE A 771 45.43 18.44 19.97
CA ILE A 771 44.08 17.93 19.74
C ILE A 771 43.84 16.66 20.54
N LYS A 772 44.82 15.75 20.56
CA LYS A 772 44.80 14.57 21.44
C LYS A 772 44.68 15.01 22.90
N HIS A 773 45.40 16.06 23.31
CA HIS A 773 45.26 16.64 24.64
C HIS A 773 43.86 17.22 24.89
N ILE A 774 43.31 18.03 23.98
CA ILE A 774 41.97 18.60 24.12
C ILE A 774 40.93 17.48 24.19
N ARG A 775 41.00 16.47 23.31
CA ARG A 775 40.08 15.32 23.32
C ARG A 775 40.12 14.55 24.65
N LEU A 776 41.28 14.46 25.29
CA LEU A 776 41.48 13.70 26.51
C LEU A 776 41.24 14.51 27.79
N VAL A 777 41.65 15.78 27.82
CA VAL A 777 41.70 16.61 29.04
C VAL A 777 40.64 17.70 29.04
N HIS A 778 40.27 18.20 27.86
CA HIS A 778 39.26 19.25 27.68
C HIS A 778 38.17 18.83 26.66
N PRO A 779 37.54 17.65 26.81
CA PRO A 779 36.56 17.15 25.84
C PRO A 779 35.36 18.10 25.70
N GLU A 780 35.08 18.93 26.71
CA GLU A 780 34.09 20.01 26.65
C GLU A 780 34.37 21.02 25.51
N GLN A 781 35.61 21.10 25.03
CA GLN A 781 36.00 21.94 23.91
C GLN A 781 35.75 21.28 22.54
N LEU A 782 35.43 19.99 22.48
CA LEU A 782 35.08 19.24 21.27
C LEU A 782 33.58 18.93 21.30
N TRP A 783 32.78 19.66 20.52
CA TRP A 783 31.35 19.42 20.41
C TRP A 783 31.19 18.06 19.71
N LEU A 784 30.78 17.01 20.44
CA LEU A 784 30.73 15.64 19.91
C LEU A 784 29.55 15.50 18.94
N ASN A 785 29.83 15.20 17.66
CA ASN A 785 28.80 14.82 16.67
C ASN A 785 28.52 13.32 16.76
N PHE A 786 27.24 12.98 16.62
CA PHE A 786 26.66 11.64 16.66
C PHE A 786 26.81 10.98 15.26
N ASP A 787 27.06 9.67 15.21
CA ASP A 787 26.78 8.75 14.07
C ASP A 787 27.87 8.46 13.01
N ASP A 788 28.93 7.72 13.36
CA ASP A 788 29.80 7.01 12.38
C ASP A 788 30.15 5.62 12.95
N ASP A 789 29.56 4.52 12.46
CA ASP A 789 30.05 3.12 12.65
C ASP A 789 29.35 2.13 11.65
N ASP A 790 29.33 2.43 10.34
CA ASP A 790 28.89 1.50 9.26
C ASP A 790 30.07 1.17 8.32
N GLU A 791 31.00 0.30 8.73
CA GLU A 791 31.97 -0.37 7.84
C GLU A 791 32.38 -1.70 8.53
N GLU A 792 31.87 -2.84 8.03
CA GLU A 792 32.44 -4.22 8.08
C GLU A 792 31.33 -5.30 8.16
N ASP A 793 30.89 -5.82 7.01
CA ASP A 793 30.22 -7.13 6.86
C ASP A 793 30.54 -7.69 5.45
N GLU A 794 31.80 -8.09 5.23
CA GLU A 794 32.22 -9.05 4.19
C GLU A 794 32.95 -10.17 4.92
N GLU A 795 32.36 -11.37 4.97
CA GLU A 795 32.97 -12.71 5.13
C GLU A 795 32.00 -13.64 5.88
N ASP A 796 31.23 -14.43 5.14
CA ASP A 796 30.78 -15.77 5.55
C ASP A 796 30.21 -16.50 4.33
N ALA A 797 31.11 -17.06 3.53
CA ALA A 797 30.83 -18.10 2.55
C ALA A 797 31.93 -19.15 2.72
N GLU A 798 31.60 -20.33 3.25
CA GLU A 798 32.27 -21.60 2.97
C GLU A 798 31.52 -22.77 3.64
N ASP A 799 31.55 -23.92 2.92
CA ASP A 799 31.20 -25.29 3.31
C ASP A 799 29.83 -25.87 2.86
N GLU A 800 29.68 -26.11 1.55
CA GLU A 800 29.12 -27.38 1.02
C GLU A 800 29.88 -27.78 -0.26
N GLU A 801 30.77 -28.79 -0.16
CA GLU A 801 31.44 -29.46 -1.29
C GLU A 801 30.93 -30.92 -1.46
N ASP A 802 30.78 -31.26 -2.74
CA ASP A 802 30.92 -32.55 -3.42
C ASP A 802 29.82 -33.64 -3.38
N ASP A 803 29.15 -33.79 -4.53
CA ASP A 803 29.09 -35.08 -5.25
C ASP A 803 29.01 -34.81 -6.77
N ASP A 804 30.08 -35.18 -7.47
CA ASP A 804 30.24 -35.22 -8.93
C ASP A 804 29.46 -36.39 -9.55
N GLU A 805 28.88 -36.20 -10.75
CA GLU A 805 29.10 -37.15 -11.85
C GLU A 805 28.78 -36.52 -13.22
N GLU A 806 29.70 -36.80 -14.13
CA GLU A 806 29.95 -36.25 -15.46
C GLU A 806 28.88 -36.62 -16.52
N THR A 807 28.76 -35.79 -17.56
CA THR A 807 29.02 -36.26 -18.93
C THR A 807 29.39 -35.10 -19.85
N ASP A 808 30.63 -35.21 -20.32
CA ASP A 808 31.30 -34.52 -21.41
C ASP A 808 30.66 -34.88 -22.78
N ASP A 809 30.81 -33.98 -23.75
CA ASP A 809 31.27 -34.27 -25.11
C ASP A 809 31.15 -33.00 -25.97
N GLY A 810 32.29 -32.45 -26.38
CA GLY A 810 32.38 -31.72 -27.65
C GLY A 810 33.48 -30.69 -27.84
N GLU A 811 34.73 -31.16 -27.87
CA GLU A 811 35.81 -30.81 -28.83
C GLU A 811 36.26 -29.34 -29.02
N ASP A 812 37.53 -29.04 -28.68
CA ASP A 812 38.58 -28.82 -29.70
C ASP A 812 39.96 -28.48 -29.08
N ASP A 813 40.92 -29.35 -29.40
CA ASP A 813 42.29 -29.11 -29.87
C ASP A 813 43.42 -28.45 -29.03
N HIS A 814 44.55 -29.18 -29.09
CA HIS A 814 45.96 -28.79 -29.08
C HIS A 814 46.85 -28.96 -27.82
N GLU A 815 47.61 -30.07 -27.89
CA GLU A 815 49.08 -30.17 -27.82
C GLU A 815 49.84 -30.05 -26.48
N ASP A 816 50.27 -31.24 -26.03
CA ASP A 816 51.65 -31.67 -25.76
C ASP A 816 52.52 -30.98 -24.70
N ASP A 817 52.68 -31.76 -23.62
CA ASP A 817 53.92 -32.40 -23.19
C ASP A 817 54.92 -31.64 -22.30
N SER A 818 55.14 -32.29 -21.16
CA SER A 818 56.44 -32.57 -20.55
C SER A 818 56.85 -31.79 -19.28
N THR A 819 57.01 -32.59 -18.23
CA THR A 819 58.15 -32.66 -17.29
C THR A 819 58.03 -32.17 -15.84
N ALA A 820 58.46 -33.11 -14.97
CA ALA A 820 59.28 -32.96 -13.76
C ALA A 820 58.58 -32.42 -12.49
N SER A 821 58.24 -33.27 -11.52
CA SER A 821 59.07 -34.02 -10.55
C SER A 821 59.28 -33.29 -9.21
N TYR A 822 59.04 -34.06 -8.14
CA TYR A 822 59.87 -34.18 -6.93
C TYR A 822 59.26 -33.74 -5.57
N VAL A 823 58.94 -34.77 -4.76
CA VAL A 823 59.24 -34.97 -3.31
C VAL A 823 58.81 -33.85 -2.35
N GLY A 824 57.91 -34.06 -1.38
CA GLY A 824 57.71 -35.22 -0.53
C GLY A 824 58.26 -34.94 0.88
N LYS A 825 57.42 -35.01 1.91
CA LYS A 825 57.73 -35.47 3.28
C LYS A 825 56.49 -35.39 4.16
N GLY A 826 55.97 -36.56 4.50
CA GLY A 826 54.98 -36.72 5.55
C GLY A 826 55.59 -36.87 6.94
N LYS A 827 54.67 -36.96 7.91
CA LYS A 827 54.68 -37.58 9.26
C LYS A 827 53.85 -36.66 10.16
N GLY A 828 52.82 -37.07 10.87
CA GLY A 828 52.40 -38.41 11.28
C GLY A 828 51.96 -38.34 12.74
N ARG A 829 50.65 -38.51 12.96
CA ARG A 829 49.91 -39.06 14.11
C ARG A 829 50.67 -39.39 15.41
N ALA A 830 50.06 -39.07 16.55
CA ALA A 830 49.24 -40.02 17.34
C ALA A 830 49.19 -39.63 18.84
N ALA A 831 47.97 -39.47 19.37
CA ALA A 831 47.38 -40.35 20.40
C ALA A 831 45.91 -39.95 20.57
#